data_AF-A0A225EA01-F1
#
_entry.id   AF-A0A225EA01-F1
#
_cell.length_a   1.000
_cell.length_b   1.000
_cell.length_c   1.000
_cell.angle_alpha   90.00
_cell.angle_beta   90.00
_cell.angle_gamma   90.00
#
_symmetry.space_group_name_H-M   'P 1'
#
loop_
_entity.id
_entity.type
_entity.pdbx_description
1 polymer ?
#
loop_
_entity_poly.entity_id
_entity_poly.type
_entity_poly.pdbx_seq_one_letter_code
_entity_poly.pdbx_strand_id
1 'polypeptide(L)'
;MHREFDPTDQPFTQRSNFVLYTLAAVVGALLAVDLWPPLAGWLKEIGLAVPTWQARGVFGFRFALIAAVIGGSKVLYGSLERLGEGRVGADLAVAIAAVAAILIGEPIVAAEVIFIGLAGECLEAVTFDRTQRALRRLTELFPHRTWVLREGQEVRVFTAELQVGDKVVVKPGGKVPVDGVIVDGRSAVDTSALTGESLPADKGPGDPVLAGSVVQLGALTIEARKVAKQTVAGQVIEYTAQALRDKGSGERLADRLARYFLPAVLAVALVTFAFNVVFQMGPVGPDRVKPGTAAAARVALYPTLAVLVVACPCPLVLATPAAVVAALGRLAGTGVLIKGGAALERLAGVTAFAFDKTGTLTEGRLEVGDVLPLGAIPVEELLRAAATAEQRSEHPLARAVLATALDRGVNPEAVDTFLAHPGAGVAVRTQGGAALLVGTRRLLEEQGVILSSDAAALLDRLDESGQTALLVARDGVVLGAIGARDRLRPEAAGVLADLRDLGITPLALLTGDRISVARAVAAQLPLTDVYAELLPAQKADWVARRAAPADATAESPTPTARENSHTAFVGDGINDAPALARAAVGIAIGSGTEVAAEAGDVVMMGDPLRPLPLLVRLSRETVRIIRQNIIWFGFGVNGLGVVLTGWLWPIFATSADWFEKAPLAAALFHQVGSLAVLVNSMRLLAFERGGSRVGSRFRAFDRWLNTLHADDLLHAVAHRWKALASTAGGVALAVWASTALVQVNADEVGVAQRFGALRGTLEPGLHVRWPWPIETVTKLRPGEIRTVEVGFRALTDDRNRQLQQARADQQRLRRSGSTSASDATLTWAAAHADGVQRLTDESLLITGDGNLVELLATVRYTVTDPARFLFGTRDADAVIRSTAESVFRELAAGQPFLDLLTTTRGAFEARAVDRLARRLREVAPDGLGIELRELTVHDLHPPQEVVASYHAVAEAIQRRDKTINEALAEAMRTTRRSEEESLRTVRQADADVAKKVADATAARDAFLAWADARATLPPDEEAKLSAELESRVKGGQDRAAVTKEIADRRQSLLAARRFLTDFRLSLDAVVLALRGRDKILIDADTLPGKRHLLLMDPESPKAPAVVLPPSRMQAPDQRE
;
A
#
# COMPACT_ATOMS: atom_id res chain seq x y z
N MET A 1 8.77 -3.59 24.58
CA MET A 1 9.13 -2.25 24.08
C MET A 1 7.85 -1.49 23.81
N HIS A 2 7.37 -0.72 24.79
CA HIS A 2 6.26 0.21 24.56
C HIS A 2 6.83 1.45 23.87
N ARG A 3 6.33 1.75 22.67
CA ARG A 3 6.58 3.02 22.00
C ARG A 3 5.68 4.03 22.71
N GLU A 4 6.26 4.90 23.54
CA GLU A 4 5.54 6.02 24.16
C GLU A 4 5.08 6.94 23.03
N PHE A 5 3.77 7.21 22.96
CA PHE A 5 3.16 8.02 21.91
C PHE A 5 3.44 9.51 22.15
N ASP A 6 4.00 10.21 21.16
CA ASP A 6 4.25 11.64 21.19
C ASP A 6 3.07 12.39 20.52
N PRO A 7 2.55 13.51 21.08
CA PRO A 7 1.51 14.33 20.44
C PRO A 7 1.88 14.81 19.03
N THR A 8 3.17 14.90 18.70
CA THR A 8 3.66 15.23 17.35
C THR A 8 3.41 14.15 16.30
N ASP A 9 3.07 12.91 16.71
CA ASP A 9 2.67 11.84 15.79
C ASP A 9 1.20 11.96 15.33
N GLN A 10 0.35 12.69 16.08
CA GLN A 10 -1.09 12.83 15.78
C GLN A 10 -1.45 13.35 14.37
N PRO A 11 -0.75 14.34 13.78
CA PRO A 11 -1.08 14.77 12.41
C PRO A 11 -0.88 13.67 11.35
N PHE A 12 -0.08 12.63 11.64
CA PHE A 12 0.15 11.48 10.75
C PHE A 12 -0.51 10.18 11.22
N THR A 13 -1.29 10.19 12.31
CA THR A 13 -2.10 9.04 12.71
C THR A 13 -3.30 8.90 11.79
N GLN A 14 -3.18 8.08 10.76
CA GLN A 14 -4.33 7.65 9.96
C GLN A 14 -5.13 6.57 10.67
N ARG A 15 -6.43 6.49 10.33
CA ARG A 15 -7.24 5.29 10.57
C ARG A 15 -6.51 4.11 9.96
N SER A 16 -6.37 3.04 10.73
CA SER A 16 -5.71 1.82 10.27
C SER A 16 -6.35 1.28 9.00
N ASN A 17 -5.56 1.15 7.93
CA ASN A 17 -5.97 0.46 6.69
C ASN A 17 -6.15 -1.06 6.90
N PHE A 18 -6.02 -1.55 8.14
CA PHE A 18 -6.21 -2.95 8.50
C PHE A 18 -7.55 -3.49 8.00
N VAL A 19 -8.67 -2.76 8.14
CA VAL A 19 -9.98 -3.24 7.67
C VAL A 19 -9.99 -3.46 6.16
N LEU A 20 -9.38 -2.54 5.39
CA LEU A 20 -9.24 -2.67 3.94
C LEU A 20 -8.36 -3.88 3.57
N TYR A 21 -7.19 -4.01 4.21
CA TYR A 21 -6.27 -5.12 3.96
C TYR A 21 -6.89 -6.47 4.35
N THR A 22 -7.60 -6.54 5.47
CA THR A 22 -8.30 -7.74 5.92
C THR A 22 -9.43 -8.07 4.95
N LEU A 23 -10.23 -7.09 4.51
CA LEU A 23 -11.28 -7.31 3.51
C LEU A 23 -10.70 -7.83 2.20
N ALA A 24 -9.65 -7.21 1.67
CA ALA A 24 -8.98 -7.65 0.45
C ALA A 24 -8.38 -9.06 0.61
N ALA A 25 -7.75 -9.36 1.76
CA ALA A 25 -7.20 -10.68 2.04
C ALA A 25 -8.29 -11.77 2.13
N VAL A 26 -9.43 -11.46 2.77
CA VAL A 26 -10.57 -12.38 2.86
C VAL A 26 -11.17 -12.63 1.47
N VAL A 27 -11.45 -11.58 0.71
CA VAL A 27 -11.98 -11.68 -0.67
C VAL A 27 -11.00 -12.46 -1.55
N GLY A 28 -9.70 -12.17 -1.46
CA GLY A 28 -8.64 -12.85 -2.20
C GLY A 28 -8.51 -14.32 -1.83
N ALA A 29 -8.60 -14.68 -0.55
CA ALA A 29 -8.55 -16.06 -0.08
C ALA A 29 -9.76 -16.86 -0.60
N LEU A 30 -10.97 -16.29 -0.51
CA LEU A 30 -12.19 -16.91 -1.05
C LEU A 30 -12.12 -17.11 -2.56
N LEU A 31 -11.61 -16.10 -3.29
CA LEU A 31 -11.38 -16.18 -4.73
C LEU A 31 -10.34 -17.24 -5.10
N ALA A 32 -9.23 -17.33 -4.35
CA ALA A 32 -8.17 -18.30 -4.58
C ALA A 32 -8.64 -19.76 -4.42
N VAL A 33 -9.59 -20.04 -3.51
CA VAL A 33 -10.17 -21.38 -3.36
C VAL A 33 -10.81 -21.88 -4.65
N ASP A 34 -11.50 -21.00 -5.38
CA ASP A 34 -12.17 -21.32 -6.65
C ASP A 34 -11.22 -21.28 -7.87
N LEU A 35 -10.15 -20.47 -7.82
CA LEU A 35 -9.15 -20.36 -8.90
C LEU A 35 -8.03 -21.41 -8.83
N TRP A 36 -7.75 -21.99 -7.66
CA TRP A 36 -6.66 -22.96 -7.50
C TRP A 36 -6.87 -24.27 -8.26
N PRO A 37 -8.06 -24.92 -8.26
CA PRO A 37 -8.25 -26.17 -8.99
C PRO A 37 -7.95 -26.10 -10.51
N PRO A 38 -8.44 -25.09 -11.27
CA PRO A 38 -8.08 -24.98 -12.68
C PRO A 38 -6.59 -24.63 -12.89
N LEU A 39 -6.00 -23.81 -12.01
CA LEU A 39 -4.57 -23.48 -12.07
C LEU A 39 -3.69 -24.71 -11.81
N ALA A 40 -4.04 -25.54 -10.83
CA ALA A 40 -3.38 -26.79 -10.52
C ALA A 40 -3.48 -27.80 -11.67
N GLY A 41 -4.63 -27.83 -12.37
CA GLY A 41 -4.81 -28.61 -13.59
C GLY A 41 -3.85 -28.18 -14.70
N TRP A 42 -3.77 -26.88 -14.97
CA TRP A 42 -2.85 -26.32 -15.96
C TRP A 42 -1.37 -26.56 -15.61
N LEU A 43 -0.98 -26.41 -14.33
CA LEU A 43 0.37 -26.72 -13.87
C LEU A 43 0.71 -28.20 -14.06
N LYS A 44 -0.25 -29.09 -13.84
CA LYS A 44 -0.11 -30.52 -14.10
C LYS A 44 0.10 -30.82 -15.59
N GLU A 45 -0.58 -30.12 -16.49
CA GLU A 45 -0.37 -30.25 -17.95
C GLU A 45 1.05 -29.84 -18.39
N ILE A 46 1.70 -28.93 -17.66
CA ILE A 46 3.09 -28.49 -17.90
C ILE A 46 4.11 -29.37 -17.15
N GLY A 47 3.65 -30.45 -16.48
CA GLY A 47 4.51 -31.42 -15.79
C GLY A 47 4.82 -31.09 -14.33
N LEU A 48 4.21 -30.05 -13.75
CA LEU A 48 4.33 -29.69 -12.33
C LEU A 48 3.17 -30.31 -11.54
N ALA A 49 3.43 -31.41 -10.85
CA ALA A 49 2.45 -32.03 -9.95
C ALA A 49 2.29 -31.19 -8.67
N VAL A 50 1.17 -30.46 -8.57
CA VAL A 50 0.81 -29.66 -7.39
C VAL A 50 -0.43 -30.23 -6.70
N PRO A 51 -0.55 -30.11 -5.35
CA PRO A 51 -1.75 -30.54 -4.63
C PRO A 51 -2.99 -29.80 -5.15
N THR A 52 -4.08 -30.53 -5.41
CA THR A 52 -5.37 -29.95 -5.79
C THR A 52 -6.45 -30.32 -4.79
N TRP A 53 -7.48 -29.49 -4.65
CA TRP A 53 -8.63 -29.75 -3.81
C TRP A 53 -9.92 -29.64 -4.61
N GLN A 54 -10.97 -30.30 -4.12
CA GLN A 54 -12.32 -30.04 -4.61
C GLN A 54 -12.82 -28.77 -3.94
N ALA A 55 -12.98 -27.69 -4.70
CA ALA A 55 -13.68 -26.50 -4.22
C ALA A 55 -15.17 -26.85 -4.01
N ARG A 56 -15.53 -27.31 -2.80
CA ARG A 56 -16.92 -27.54 -2.42
C ARG A 56 -17.50 -26.22 -1.89
N GLY A 57 -18.40 -25.62 -2.66
CA GLY A 57 -19.08 -24.39 -2.27
C GLY A 57 -19.79 -24.51 -0.91
N VAL A 58 -20.01 -23.38 -0.25
CA VAL A 58 -20.71 -23.31 1.04
C VAL A 58 -22.21 -23.17 0.75
N PHE A 59 -23.04 -24.06 1.31
CA PHE A 59 -24.50 -24.12 1.06
C PHE A 59 -24.89 -24.21 -0.42
N GLY A 60 -24.02 -24.73 -1.30
CA GLY A 60 -24.26 -24.83 -2.74
C GLY A 60 -23.88 -23.58 -3.55
N PHE A 61 -23.35 -22.53 -2.90
CA PHE A 61 -22.84 -21.34 -3.56
C PHE A 61 -21.31 -21.37 -3.68
N ARG A 62 -20.79 -20.87 -4.80
CA ARG A 62 -19.34 -20.75 -5.05
C ARG A 62 -18.70 -19.75 -4.08
N PHE A 63 -17.46 -19.99 -3.66
CA PHE A 63 -16.75 -19.06 -2.78
C PHE A 63 -16.52 -17.70 -3.44
N ALA A 64 -16.33 -17.68 -4.76
CA ALA A 64 -16.28 -16.46 -5.55
C ALA A 64 -17.56 -15.62 -5.43
N LEU A 65 -18.75 -16.24 -5.40
CA LEU A 65 -19.99 -15.47 -5.22
C LEU A 65 -20.01 -14.77 -3.85
N ILE A 66 -19.59 -15.49 -2.80
CA ILE A 66 -19.47 -14.93 -1.45
C ILE A 66 -18.45 -13.79 -1.43
N ALA A 67 -17.30 -13.97 -2.08
CA ALA A 67 -16.25 -12.95 -2.21
C ALA A 67 -16.78 -11.70 -2.94
N ALA A 68 -17.50 -11.88 -4.06
CA ALA A 68 -18.10 -10.82 -4.84
C ALA A 68 -19.15 -10.03 -4.05
N VAL A 69 -20.00 -10.71 -3.26
CA VAL A 69 -21.02 -10.05 -2.43
C VAL A 69 -20.36 -9.29 -1.26
N ILE A 70 -19.43 -9.91 -0.54
CA ILE A 70 -18.75 -9.28 0.60
C ILE A 70 -17.97 -8.05 0.14
N GLY A 71 -17.07 -8.20 -0.83
CA GLY A 71 -16.28 -7.07 -1.32
C GLY A 71 -17.11 -6.06 -2.13
N GLY A 72 -18.06 -6.55 -2.93
CA GLY A 72 -18.94 -5.72 -3.76
C GLY A 72 -19.96 -4.92 -2.98
N SER A 73 -20.37 -5.36 -1.78
CA SER A 73 -21.26 -4.58 -0.91
C SER A 73 -20.67 -3.22 -0.53
N LYS A 74 -19.35 -3.16 -0.26
CA LYS A 74 -18.62 -1.90 0.00
C LYS A 74 -18.65 -1.00 -1.23
N VAL A 75 -18.33 -1.53 -2.41
CA VAL A 75 -18.28 -0.78 -3.68
C VAL A 75 -19.67 -0.27 -4.05
N LEU A 76 -20.69 -1.12 -3.94
CA LEU A 76 -22.08 -0.78 -4.25
C LEU A 76 -22.63 0.29 -3.32
N TYR A 77 -22.45 0.13 -2.00
CA TYR A 77 -22.92 1.12 -1.02
C TYR A 77 -22.28 2.50 -1.25
N GLY A 78 -20.95 2.53 -1.40
CA GLY A 78 -20.23 3.78 -1.68
C GLY A 78 -20.63 4.41 -3.02
N SER A 79 -20.96 3.60 -4.03
CA SER A 79 -21.44 4.09 -5.33
C SER A 79 -22.84 4.70 -5.24
N LEU A 80 -23.75 4.08 -4.46
CA LEU A 80 -25.12 4.56 -4.28
C LEU A 80 -25.15 5.85 -3.45
N GLU A 81 -24.33 5.96 -2.42
CA GLU A 81 -24.17 7.18 -1.62
C GLU A 81 -23.73 8.36 -2.50
N ARG A 82 -22.68 8.19 -3.32
CA ARG A 82 -22.20 9.22 -4.25
C ARG A 82 -23.21 9.55 -5.35
N LEU A 83 -23.94 8.57 -5.84
CA LEU A 83 -25.02 8.81 -6.80
C LEU A 83 -26.13 9.65 -6.19
N GLY A 84 -26.46 9.43 -4.91
CA GLY A 84 -27.39 10.27 -4.14
C GLY A 84 -26.91 11.72 -3.97
N GLU A 85 -25.61 11.95 -3.94
CA GLU A 85 -24.99 13.29 -3.97
C GLU A 85 -24.93 13.92 -5.37
N GLY A 86 -25.47 13.26 -6.41
CA GLY A 86 -25.38 13.71 -7.80
C GLY A 86 -24.01 13.51 -8.45
N ARG A 87 -23.13 12.70 -7.84
CA ARG A 87 -21.77 12.42 -8.32
C ARG A 87 -21.69 11.03 -8.94
N VAL A 88 -21.55 10.97 -10.26
CA VAL A 88 -21.29 9.73 -10.99
C VAL A 88 -19.80 9.42 -10.94
N GLY A 89 -19.42 8.36 -10.22
CA GLY A 89 -18.03 7.96 -10.01
C GLY A 89 -17.65 6.64 -10.69
N ALA A 90 -16.35 6.40 -10.78
CA ALA A 90 -15.73 5.16 -11.26
C ALA A 90 -16.29 3.89 -10.60
N ASP A 91 -16.53 3.97 -9.30
CA ASP A 91 -17.01 2.86 -8.46
C ASP A 91 -18.37 2.33 -8.96
N LEU A 92 -19.19 3.20 -9.56
CA LEU A 92 -20.48 2.82 -10.13
C LEU A 92 -20.30 1.93 -11.37
N ALA A 93 -19.28 2.16 -12.19
CA ALA A 93 -18.96 1.30 -13.34
C ALA A 93 -18.56 -0.10 -12.85
N VAL A 94 -17.72 -0.17 -11.81
CA VAL A 94 -17.29 -1.43 -11.18
C VAL A 94 -18.48 -2.17 -10.56
N ALA A 95 -19.38 -1.45 -9.87
CA ALA A 95 -20.59 -2.02 -9.31
C ALA A 95 -21.51 -2.59 -10.40
N ILE A 96 -21.72 -1.86 -11.50
CA ILE A 96 -22.50 -2.35 -12.66
C ILE A 96 -21.86 -3.60 -13.26
N ALA A 97 -20.55 -3.60 -13.49
CA ALA A 97 -19.84 -4.75 -14.05
C ALA A 97 -19.93 -5.98 -13.14
N ALA A 98 -19.77 -5.81 -11.81
CA ALA A 98 -19.88 -6.89 -10.83
C ALA A 98 -21.31 -7.46 -10.78
N VAL A 99 -22.34 -6.60 -10.77
CA VAL A 99 -23.75 -7.05 -10.82
C VAL A 99 -24.04 -7.78 -12.13
N ALA A 100 -23.59 -7.24 -13.26
CA ALA A 100 -23.76 -7.88 -14.57
C ALA A 100 -23.11 -9.27 -14.61
N ALA A 101 -21.88 -9.41 -14.10
CA ALA A 101 -21.18 -10.70 -14.00
C ALA A 101 -21.95 -11.71 -13.14
N ILE A 102 -22.49 -11.30 -11.98
CA ILE A 102 -23.32 -12.15 -11.13
C ILE A 102 -24.58 -12.61 -11.88
N LEU A 103 -25.27 -11.70 -12.57
CA LEU A 103 -26.50 -12.00 -13.31
C LEU A 103 -26.26 -12.94 -14.51
N ILE A 104 -25.09 -12.86 -15.15
CA ILE A 104 -24.70 -13.73 -16.27
C ILE A 104 -24.28 -15.13 -15.76
N GLY A 105 -24.07 -15.31 -14.45
CA GLY A 105 -23.63 -16.58 -13.86
C GLY A 105 -22.11 -16.71 -13.77
N GLU A 106 -21.38 -15.58 -13.81
CA GLU A 106 -19.92 -15.49 -13.76
C GLU A 106 -19.42 -14.93 -12.40
N PRO A 107 -19.58 -15.67 -11.29
CA PRO A 107 -19.19 -15.18 -9.97
C PRO A 107 -17.67 -15.06 -9.82
N ILE A 108 -16.86 -15.80 -10.59
CA ILE A 108 -15.40 -15.65 -10.60
C ILE A 108 -15.03 -14.26 -11.11
N VAL A 109 -15.59 -13.85 -12.25
CA VAL A 109 -15.33 -12.54 -12.86
C VAL A 109 -15.77 -11.42 -11.92
N ALA A 110 -16.96 -11.55 -11.32
CA ALA A 110 -17.45 -10.57 -10.35
C ALA A 110 -16.50 -10.45 -9.15
N ALA A 111 -16.10 -11.57 -8.56
CA ALA A 111 -15.19 -11.62 -7.41
C ALA A 111 -13.80 -11.10 -7.74
N GLU A 112 -13.29 -11.42 -8.92
CA GLU A 112 -12.02 -10.96 -9.42
C GLU A 112 -12.01 -9.45 -9.60
N VAL A 113 -13.00 -8.88 -10.30
CA VAL A 113 -13.10 -7.43 -10.51
C VAL A 113 -13.13 -6.68 -9.17
N ILE A 114 -13.89 -7.20 -8.21
CA ILE A 114 -13.95 -6.66 -6.85
C ILE A 114 -12.61 -6.83 -6.12
N PHE A 115 -12.01 -8.03 -6.14
CA PHE A 115 -10.73 -8.31 -5.49
C PHE A 115 -9.62 -7.40 -6.04
N ILE A 116 -9.56 -7.28 -7.35
CA ILE A 116 -8.60 -6.45 -8.06
C ILE A 116 -8.80 -4.97 -7.73
N GLY A 117 -10.05 -4.49 -7.69
CA GLY A 117 -10.36 -3.12 -7.23
C GLY A 117 -9.87 -2.88 -5.79
N LEU A 118 -10.17 -3.81 -4.87
CA LEU A 118 -9.70 -3.76 -3.49
C LEU A 118 -8.17 -3.85 -3.39
N ALA A 119 -7.52 -4.67 -4.22
CA ALA A 119 -6.07 -4.79 -4.28
C ALA A 119 -5.43 -3.49 -4.81
N GLY A 120 -6.07 -2.83 -5.78
CA GLY A 120 -5.72 -1.49 -6.24
C GLY A 120 -5.80 -0.45 -5.13
N GLU A 121 -6.90 -0.40 -4.38
CA GLU A 121 -7.03 0.44 -3.18
C GLU A 121 -5.97 0.12 -2.12
N CYS A 122 -5.65 -1.17 -1.92
CA CYS A 122 -4.59 -1.59 -1.00
C CYS A 122 -3.21 -1.10 -1.48
N LEU A 123 -2.93 -1.20 -2.78
CA LEU A 123 -1.67 -0.75 -3.37
C LEU A 123 -1.54 0.78 -3.32
N GLU A 124 -2.64 1.49 -3.54
CA GLU A 124 -2.74 2.94 -3.30
C GLU A 124 -2.44 3.26 -1.84
N ALA A 125 -3.11 2.60 -0.90
CA ALA A 125 -2.88 2.77 0.54
C ALA A 125 -1.44 2.47 0.95
N VAL A 126 -0.82 1.40 0.44
CA VAL A 126 0.59 1.06 0.70
C VAL A 126 1.54 2.11 0.12
N THR A 127 1.26 2.61 -1.08
CA THR A 127 2.08 3.63 -1.75
C THR A 127 1.96 4.97 -1.02
N PHE A 128 0.75 5.29 -0.55
CA PHE A 128 0.47 6.43 0.30
C PHE A 128 1.19 6.32 1.65
N ASP A 129 1.10 5.18 2.33
CA ASP A 129 1.82 4.87 3.58
C ASP A 129 3.34 4.94 3.41
N ARG A 130 3.90 4.49 2.27
CA ARG A 130 5.33 4.64 1.96
C ARG A 130 5.74 6.09 1.84
N THR A 131 4.91 6.91 1.19
CA THR A 131 5.19 8.33 1.00
C THR A 131 5.04 9.09 2.33
N GLN A 132 4.02 8.77 3.13
CA GLN A 132 3.89 9.29 4.50
C GLN A 132 5.02 8.85 5.43
N ARG A 133 5.58 7.64 5.27
CA ARG A 133 6.74 7.22 6.04
C ARG A 133 7.98 8.09 5.79
N ALA A 134 8.18 8.58 4.56
CA ALA A 134 9.24 9.54 4.29
C ALA A 134 9.00 10.86 5.05
N LEU A 135 7.74 11.26 5.23
CA LEU A 135 7.35 12.43 6.02
C LEU A 135 7.45 12.22 7.53
N ARG A 136 7.17 11.00 8.03
CA ARG A 136 7.41 10.65 9.45
C ARG A 136 8.88 10.76 9.84
N ARG A 137 9.83 10.61 8.89
CA ARG A 137 11.24 10.89 9.20
C ARG A 137 11.50 12.36 9.57
N LEU A 138 10.60 13.28 9.19
CA LEU A 138 10.68 14.68 9.62
C LEU A 138 10.29 14.82 11.10
N THR A 139 9.39 13.99 11.65
CA THR A 139 9.11 14.01 13.10
C THR A 139 10.28 13.48 13.91
N GLU A 140 11.07 12.55 13.35
CA GLU A 140 12.32 12.06 13.96
C GLU A 140 13.41 13.16 14.09
N LEU A 141 13.25 14.32 13.45
CA LEU A 141 14.13 15.48 13.63
C LEU A 141 13.94 16.17 14.98
N PHE A 142 12.82 15.92 15.66
CA PHE A 142 12.55 16.48 16.98
C PHE A 142 12.94 15.49 18.07
N PRO A 143 13.69 15.92 19.11
CA PRO A 143 13.93 15.05 20.25
C PRO A 143 12.66 14.95 21.09
N HIS A 144 12.35 13.75 21.61
CA HIS A 144 11.20 13.54 22.51
C HIS A 144 11.39 14.18 23.90
N ARG A 145 12.65 14.28 24.35
CA ARG A 145 13.03 14.86 25.63
C ARG A 145 14.19 15.82 25.44
N THR A 146 14.15 16.93 26.16
CA THR A 146 15.22 17.92 26.15
C THR A 146 15.62 18.33 27.57
N TRP A 147 16.75 19.00 27.69
CA TRP A 147 17.20 19.62 28.94
C TRP A 147 16.72 21.06 28.98
N VAL A 148 16.10 21.44 30.09
CA VAL A 148 15.72 22.83 30.38
C VAL A 148 16.45 23.27 31.63
N LEU A 149 16.96 24.49 31.62
CA LEU A 149 17.59 25.12 32.76
C LEU A 149 16.50 25.78 33.62
N ARG A 150 16.14 25.15 34.74
CA ARG A 150 15.22 25.72 35.76
C ARG A 150 15.98 25.91 37.06
N GLU A 151 15.89 27.10 37.64
CA GLU A 151 16.57 27.44 38.91
C GLU A 151 18.10 27.15 38.90
N GLY A 152 18.73 27.27 37.72
CA GLY A 152 20.16 27.00 37.55
C GLY A 152 20.54 25.51 37.45
N GLN A 153 19.58 24.59 37.46
CA GLN A 153 19.80 23.15 37.25
C GLN A 153 19.23 22.66 35.92
N GLU A 154 19.95 21.74 35.27
CA GLU A 154 19.47 21.06 34.06
C GLU A 154 18.46 19.96 34.42
N VAL A 155 17.19 20.17 34.08
CA VAL A 155 16.11 19.19 34.28
C VAL A 155 15.67 18.63 32.93
N ARG A 156 15.51 17.31 32.84
CA ARG A 156 15.10 16.64 31.61
C ARG A 156 13.58 16.53 31.53
N VAL A 157 12.96 17.29 30.63
CA VAL A 157 11.50 17.35 30.42
C VAL A 157 11.11 16.76 29.06
N PHE A 158 9.82 16.47 28.87
CA PHE A 158 9.32 16.16 27.54
C PHE A 158 9.25 17.42 26.68
N THR A 159 9.55 17.31 25.40
CA THR A 159 9.52 18.45 24.46
C THR A 159 8.14 19.09 24.37
N ALA A 160 7.08 18.31 24.58
CA ALA A 160 5.70 18.80 24.64
C ALA A 160 5.38 19.70 25.85
N GLU A 161 6.21 19.68 26.90
CA GLU A 161 6.05 20.50 28.10
C GLU A 161 6.77 21.86 28.00
N LEU A 162 7.51 22.09 26.91
CA LEU A 162 8.25 23.33 26.69
C LEU A 162 7.30 24.50 26.49
N GLN A 163 7.63 25.61 27.13
CA GLN A 163 6.93 26.88 26.98
C GLN A 163 7.84 27.93 26.34
N VAL A 164 7.23 28.93 25.71
CA VAL A 164 7.96 30.10 25.21
C VAL A 164 8.64 30.79 26.40
N GLY A 165 9.93 31.11 26.25
CA GLY A 165 10.78 31.66 27.31
C GLY A 165 11.62 30.62 28.07
N ASP A 166 11.34 29.32 27.94
CA ASP A 166 12.19 28.29 28.54
C ASP A 166 13.63 28.34 27.98
N LYS A 167 14.61 28.19 28.87
CA LYS A 167 16.03 28.09 28.50
C LYS A 167 16.40 26.63 28.26
N VAL A 168 16.45 26.23 27.01
CA VAL A 168 16.72 24.86 26.59
C VAL A 168 18.22 24.67 26.39
N VAL A 169 18.80 23.65 27.02
CA VAL A 169 20.22 23.29 26.87
C VAL A 169 20.35 22.16 25.86
N VAL A 170 21.07 22.42 24.77
CA VAL A 170 21.35 21.44 23.71
C VAL A 170 22.83 21.09 23.72
N LYS A 171 23.13 19.84 24.05
CA LYS A 171 24.51 19.32 24.15
C LYS A 171 25.08 19.00 22.76
N PRO A 172 26.42 18.89 22.61
CA PRO A 172 27.05 18.47 21.35
C PRO A 172 26.45 17.17 20.79
N GLY A 173 26.16 17.13 19.49
CA GLY A 173 25.44 16.06 18.80
C GLY A 173 23.92 16.05 19.03
N GLY A 174 23.39 16.94 19.86
CA GLY A 174 21.98 17.06 20.18
C GLY A 174 21.18 17.80 19.11
N LYS A 175 19.89 17.43 19.00
CA LYS A 175 18.93 18.12 18.14
C LYS A 175 18.26 19.25 18.89
N VAL A 176 18.07 20.38 18.23
CA VAL A 176 17.40 21.55 18.81
C VAL A 176 15.87 21.29 18.80
N PRO A 177 15.15 21.39 19.94
CA PRO A 177 13.72 21.09 20.01
C PRO A 177 12.79 22.28 19.69
N VAL A 178 13.31 23.51 19.70
CA VAL A 178 12.53 24.75 19.64
C VAL A 178 13.14 25.72 18.63
N ASP A 179 12.33 26.63 18.09
CA ASP A 179 12.90 27.79 17.42
C ASP A 179 13.19 28.83 18.49
N GLY A 180 14.40 29.40 18.48
CA GLY A 180 14.84 30.26 19.56
C GLY A 180 16.05 31.10 19.21
N VAL A 181 16.56 31.78 20.24
CA VAL A 181 17.78 32.57 20.16
C VAL A 181 18.80 32.02 21.13
N ILE A 182 20.05 31.88 20.70
CA ILE A 182 21.13 31.43 21.56
C ILE A 182 21.40 32.52 22.61
N VAL A 183 21.34 32.16 23.88
CA VAL A 183 21.65 33.06 25.01
C VAL A 183 23.03 32.78 25.60
N ASP A 184 23.54 31.56 25.43
CA ASP A 184 24.87 31.16 25.90
C ASP A 184 25.45 30.02 25.05
N GLY A 185 26.78 29.97 24.93
CA GLY A 185 27.51 29.01 24.10
C GLY A 185 27.76 29.45 22.65
N ARG A 186 28.70 28.76 21.98
CA ARG A 186 29.01 28.90 20.55
C ARG A 186 29.21 27.53 19.93
N SER A 187 28.65 27.32 18.75
CA SER A 187 28.72 26.03 18.05
C SER A 187 28.49 26.17 16.55
N ALA A 188 29.07 25.26 15.78
CA ALA A 188 28.61 25.00 14.42
C ALA A 188 27.27 24.25 14.46
N VAL A 189 26.26 24.79 13.79
CA VAL A 189 24.91 24.24 13.74
C VAL A 189 24.60 23.75 12.33
N ASP A 190 24.29 22.48 12.21
CA ASP A 190 23.88 21.85 10.96
C ASP A 190 22.36 21.99 10.76
N THR A 191 21.96 22.67 9.69
CA THR A 191 20.56 22.87 9.29
C THR A 191 20.17 22.08 8.04
N SER A 192 21.06 21.19 7.56
CA SER A 192 20.92 20.45 6.29
C SER A 192 19.60 19.69 6.17
N ALA A 193 19.07 19.17 7.28
CA ALA A 193 17.80 18.44 7.31
C ALA A 193 16.57 19.31 7.00
N LEU A 194 16.67 20.63 7.15
CA LEU A 194 15.57 21.60 6.98
C LEU A 194 15.77 22.47 5.75
N THR A 195 17.01 22.94 5.53
CA THR A 195 17.35 23.91 4.48
C THR A 195 17.98 23.26 3.25
N GLY A 196 18.51 22.03 3.39
CA GLY A 196 19.25 21.34 2.33
C GLY A 196 20.68 21.84 2.13
N GLU A 197 21.14 22.84 2.87
CA GLU A 197 22.52 23.34 2.79
C GLU A 197 23.49 22.36 3.47
N SER A 198 24.56 21.99 2.77
CA SER A 198 25.45 20.90 3.20
C SER A 198 26.55 21.32 4.18
N LEU A 199 26.73 22.62 4.41
CA LEU A 199 27.77 23.16 5.30
C LEU A 199 27.13 23.67 6.60
N PRO A 200 27.62 23.23 7.78
CA PRO A 200 27.20 23.78 9.06
C PRO A 200 27.54 25.27 9.17
N ALA A 201 26.67 26.04 9.81
CA ALA A 201 26.87 27.48 10.04
C ALA A 201 27.34 27.74 11.48
N ASP A 202 28.36 28.58 11.65
CA ASP A 202 28.81 28.99 12.98
C ASP A 202 27.80 29.94 13.63
N LYS A 203 27.44 29.66 14.89
CA LYS A 203 26.40 30.37 15.64
C LYS A 203 26.86 30.69 17.06
N GLY A 204 26.47 31.86 17.57
CA GLY A 204 26.75 32.32 18.93
C GLY A 204 25.59 33.09 19.57
N PRO A 205 25.82 33.69 20.76
CA PRO A 205 24.78 34.40 21.50
C PRO A 205 24.18 35.54 20.66
N GLY A 206 22.84 35.59 20.61
CA GLY A 206 22.08 36.53 19.77
C GLY A 206 21.65 35.95 18.42
N ASP A 207 22.24 34.85 17.95
CA ASP A 207 21.86 34.24 16.68
C ASP A 207 20.60 33.37 16.80
N PRO A 208 19.74 33.35 15.75
CA PRO A 208 18.58 32.48 15.70
C PRO A 208 18.98 31.04 15.36
N VAL A 209 18.24 30.09 15.93
CA VAL A 209 18.35 28.65 15.68
C VAL A 209 16.98 28.03 15.49
N LEU A 210 16.90 27.05 14.59
CA LEU A 210 15.65 26.38 14.20
C LEU A 210 15.54 25.00 14.85
N ALA A 211 14.32 24.62 15.22
CA ALA A 211 13.99 23.28 15.70
C ALA A 211 14.29 22.23 14.61
N GLY A 212 14.95 21.14 14.98
CA GLY A 212 15.43 20.09 14.07
C GLY A 212 16.89 20.25 13.64
N SER A 213 17.53 21.39 13.91
CA SER A 213 18.96 21.58 13.67
C SER A 213 19.82 20.72 14.60
N VAL A 214 21.03 20.35 14.17
CA VAL A 214 21.97 19.55 14.97
C VAL A 214 23.14 20.42 15.43
N VAL A 215 23.33 20.50 16.74
CA VAL A 215 24.48 21.19 17.35
C VAL A 215 25.71 20.27 17.23
N GLN A 216 26.81 20.75 16.65
CA GLN A 216 27.99 19.90 16.46
C GLN A 216 28.94 19.94 17.66
N LEU A 217 29.57 21.10 17.90
CA LEU A 217 30.67 21.26 18.86
C LEU A 217 30.35 22.35 19.88
N GLY A 218 30.41 22.06 21.18
CA GLY A 218 30.00 23.00 22.23
C GLY A 218 28.49 22.96 22.52
N ALA A 219 28.12 23.08 23.79
CA ALA A 219 26.70 23.14 24.18
C ALA A 219 26.15 24.54 23.91
N LEU A 220 24.86 24.61 23.55
CA LEU A 220 24.13 25.86 23.39
C LEU A 220 22.99 25.92 24.41
N THR A 221 22.83 27.08 25.04
CA THR A 221 21.61 27.41 25.77
C THR A 221 20.77 28.32 24.89
N ILE A 222 19.53 27.92 24.63
CA ILE A 222 18.63 28.53 23.65
C ILE A 222 17.37 28.95 24.40
N GLU A 223 17.01 30.23 24.31
CA GLU A 223 15.71 30.70 24.80
C GLU A 223 14.63 30.39 23.76
N ALA A 224 13.64 29.60 24.14
CA ALA A 224 12.55 29.18 23.26
C ALA A 224 11.69 30.39 22.86
N ARG A 225 11.56 30.65 21.55
CA ARG A 225 10.66 31.67 20.99
C ARG A 225 9.39 31.06 20.41
N LYS A 226 9.50 29.89 19.77
CA LYS A 226 8.37 29.11 19.27
C LYS A 226 8.54 27.64 19.67
N VAL A 227 7.45 26.98 20.04
CA VAL A 227 7.43 25.60 20.54
C VAL A 227 6.41 24.75 19.77
N ALA A 228 6.62 23.43 19.74
CA ALA A 228 5.72 22.46 19.11
C ALA A 228 5.30 22.85 17.67
N LYS A 229 3.99 22.92 17.38
CA LYS A 229 3.42 23.24 16.05
C LYS A 229 3.75 24.65 15.56
N GLN A 230 4.15 25.56 16.46
CA GLN A 230 4.51 26.93 16.11
C GLN A 230 5.93 27.03 15.55
N THR A 231 6.77 26.01 15.75
CA THR A 231 8.12 25.97 15.16
C THR A 231 8.04 25.86 13.62
N VAL A 232 9.05 26.34 12.91
CA VAL A 232 9.20 26.23 11.46
C VAL A 232 9.04 24.78 11.02
N ALA A 233 9.71 23.84 11.67
CA ALA A 233 9.61 22.43 11.35
C ALA A 233 8.27 21.80 11.79
N GLY A 234 7.61 22.32 12.84
CA GLY A 234 6.26 21.92 13.25
C GLY A 234 5.17 22.36 12.27
N GLN A 235 5.30 23.58 11.72
CA GLN A 235 4.47 24.09 10.64
C GLN A 235 4.65 23.26 9.36
N VAL A 236 5.89 22.88 9.01
CA VAL A 236 6.17 21.95 7.90
C VAL A 236 5.36 20.66 8.05
N ILE A 237 5.39 20.06 9.23
CA ILE A 237 4.67 18.82 9.53
C ILE A 237 3.14 19.03 9.40
N GLU A 238 2.60 20.07 10.02
CA GLU A 238 1.15 20.32 10.03
C GLU A 238 0.63 20.66 8.63
N TYR A 239 1.28 21.57 7.89
CA TYR A 239 0.87 21.92 6.53
C TYR A 239 1.01 20.75 5.57
N THR A 240 2.06 19.93 5.70
CA THR A 240 2.17 18.72 4.87
C THR A 240 1.09 17.71 5.20
N ALA A 241 0.77 17.52 6.49
CA ALA A 241 -0.33 16.66 6.91
C ALA A 241 -1.69 17.19 6.43
N GLN A 242 -1.91 18.50 6.50
CA GLN A 242 -3.11 19.16 6.01
C GLN A 242 -3.26 19.04 4.50
N ALA A 243 -2.18 19.23 3.73
CA ALA A 243 -2.15 19.02 2.29
C ALA A 243 -2.49 17.58 1.85
N LEU A 244 -2.14 16.58 2.67
CA LEU A 244 -2.51 15.19 2.44
C LEU A 244 -3.98 14.89 2.80
N ARG A 245 -4.57 15.67 3.72
CA ARG A 245 -5.97 15.56 4.13
C ARG A 245 -6.90 16.32 3.19
N ASP A 246 -6.50 17.52 2.76
CA ASP A 246 -7.18 18.31 1.75
C ASP A 246 -6.94 17.71 0.37
N LYS A 247 -7.73 16.69 0.03
CA LYS A 247 -8.01 16.33 -1.35
C LYS A 247 -8.74 17.53 -1.98
N GLY A 248 -7.95 18.50 -2.44
CA GLY A 248 -8.34 19.88 -2.74
C GLY A 248 -9.62 20.08 -3.55
N SER A 249 -10.30 21.19 -3.22
CA SER A 249 -11.59 21.71 -3.65
C SER A 249 -11.66 22.26 -5.10
N GLY A 250 -10.77 21.81 -5.99
CA GLY A 250 -10.81 22.15 -7.43
C GLY A 250 -11.16 20.94 -8.29
N GLU A 251 -11.92 21.13 -9.36
CA GLU A 251 -12.26 20.04 -10.29
C GLU A 251 -11.02 19.60 -11.10
N ARG A 252 -10.50 18.41 -10.81
CA ARG A 252 -9.28 17.86 -11.45
C ARG A 252 -9.57 17.45 -12.89
N LEU A 253 -8.54 17.41 -13.73
CA LEU A 253 -8.67 16.93 -15.12
C LEU A 253 -9.28 15.51 -15.19
N ALA A 254 -8.83 14.61 -14.30
CA ALA A 254 -9.36 13.26 -14.21
C ALA A 254 -10.84 13.23 -13.81
N ASP A 255 -11.25 14.09 -12.86
CA ASP A 255 -12.64 14.16 -12.39
C ASP A 255 -13.59 14.70 -13.48
N ARG A 256 -13.13 15.68 -14.25
CA ARG A 256 -13.88 16.22 -15.41
C ARG A 256 -14.12 15.16 -16.48
N LEU A 257 -13.08 14.40 -16.82
CA LEU A 257 -13.16 13.33 -17.81
C LEU A 257 -13.99 12.14 -17.32
N ALA A 258 -13.94 11.83 -16.02
CA ALA A 258 -14.72 10.75 -15.42
C ALA A 258 -16.24 10.93 -15.59
N ARG A 259 -16.74 12.18 -15.62
CA ARG A 259 -18.18 12.46 -15.85
C ARG A 259 -18.69 11.95 -17.20
N TYR A 260 -17.87 12.02 -18.24
CA TYR A 260 -18.23 11.54 -19.59
C TYR A 260 -17.86 10.06 -19.80
N PHE A 261 -16.99 9.53 -18.94
CA PHE A 261 -16.44 8.19 -19.09
C PHE A 261 -17.51 7.09 -18.96
N LEU A 262 -18.34 7.12 -17.90
CA LEU A 262 -19.35 6.07 -17.70
C LEU A 262 -20.37 5.99 -18.86
N PRO A 263 -20.98 7.11 -19.32
CA PRO A 263 -21.84 7.08 -20.50
C PRO A 263 -21.15 6.55 -21.75
N ALA A 264 -19.89 6.92 -21.99
CA ALA A 264 -19.12 6.43 -23.14
C ALA A 264 -18.90 4.91 -23.06
N VAL A 265 -18.52 4.38 -21.89
CA VAL A 265 -18.33 2.94 -21.68
C VAL A 265 -19.63 2.16 -21.89
N LEU A 266 -20.75 2.66 -21.36
CA LEU A 266 -22.06 2.03 -21.57
C LEU A 266 -22.47 2.03 -23.05
N ALA A 267 -22.18 3.11 -23.78
CA ALA A 267 -22.41 3.19 -25.22
C ALA A 267 -21.54 2.18 -25.99
N VAL A 268 -20.24 2.06 -25.66
CA VAL A 268 -19.32 1.09 -26.28
C VAL A 268 -19.73 -0.35 -25.95
N ALA A 269 -20.17 -0.62 -24.73
CA ALA A 269 -20.71 -1.92 -24.34
C ALA A 269 -21.97 -2.27 -25.13
N LEU A 270 -22.89 -1.31 -25.33
CA LEU A 270 -24.09 -1.49 -26.15
C LEU A 270 -23.75 -1.76 -27.62
N VAL A 271 -22.80 -1.01 -28.19
CA VAL A 271 -22.30 -1.24 -29.56
C VAL A 271 -21.66 -2.62 -29.67
N THR A 272 -20.88 -3.03 -28.69
CA THR A 272 -20.23 -4.35 -28.63
C THR A 272 -21.28 -5.47 -28.57
N PHE A 273 -22.32 -5.30 -27.76
CA PHE A 273 -23.45 -6.23 -27.69
C PHE A 273 -24.15 -6.36 -29.05
N ALA A 274 -24.53 -5.23 -29.65
CA ALA A 274 -25.21 -5.21 -30.95
C ALA A 274 -24.35 -5.83 -32.07
N PHE A 275 -23.07 -5.47 -32.13
CA PHE A 275 -22.12 -6.04 -33.08
C PHE A 275 -22.02 -7.56 -32.95
N ASN A 276 -21.88 -8.08 -31.72
CA ASN A 276 -21.74 -9.51 -31.48
C ASN A 276 -23.03 -10.28 -31.76
N VAL A 277 -24.21 -9.71 -31.49
CA VAL A 277 -25.49 -10.31 -31.89
C VAL A 277 -25.56 -10.44 -33.41
N VAL A 278 -25.22 -9.39 -34.16
CA VAL A 278 -25.24 -9.42 -35.63
C VAL A 278 -24.18 -10.38 -36.18
N PHE A 279 -22.97 -10.40 -35.61
CA PHE A 279 -21.89 -11.29 -36.04
C PHE A 279 -22.27 -12.77 -35.90
N GLN A 280 -22.86 -13.16 -34.76
CA GLN A 280 -23.27 -14.55 -34.52
C GLN A 280 -24.47 -14.99 -35.37
N MET A 281 -25.28 -14.05 -35.86
CA MET A 281 -26.42 -14.31 -36.74
C MET A 281 -26.08 -14.20 -38.24
N GLY A 282 -24.96 -13.55 -38.58
CA GLY A 282 -24.60 -13.14 -39.94
C GLY A 282 -23.90 -14.22 -40.79
N PRO A 283 -23.63 -13.91 -42.08
CA PRO A 283 -22.96 -14.82 -43.02
C PRO A 283 -21.45 -15.00 -42.77
N VAL A 284 -20.89 -14.27 -41.80
CA VAL A 284 -19.45 -14.24 -41.45
C VAL A 284 -19.16 -15.03 -40.17
N GLY A 285 -20.20 -15.56 -39.50
CA GLY A 285 -20.05 -16.43 -38.34
C GLY A 285 -19.49 -17.81 -38.74
N PRO A 286 -18.95 -18.58 -37.78
CA PRO A 286 -18.48 -19.94 -38.04
C PRO A 286 -19.60 -20.79 -38.68
N ASP A 287 -19.26 -21.69 -39.62
CA ASP A 287 -20.15 -22.64 -40.36
C ASP A 287 -20.82 -23.70 -39.44
N ARG A 288 -21.40 -23.24 -38.34
CA ARG A 288 -22.19 -24.00 -37.38
C ARG A 288 -23.65 -23.62 -37.51
N VAL A 289 -24.52 -24.43 -36.92
CA VAL A 289 -25.96 -24.16 -36.84
C VAL A 289 -26.18 -22.72 -36.35
N LYS A 290 -26.76 -21.87 -37.21
CA LYS A 290 -27.00 -20.45 -36.88
C LYS A 290 -27.90 -20.37 -35.64
N PRO A 291 -27.41 -19.84 -34.51
CA PRO A 291 -28.21 -19.77 -33.30
C PRO A 291 -29.40 -18.83 -33.48
N GLY A 292 -30.53 -19.13 -32.84
CA GLY A 292 -31.67 -18.20 -32.77
C GLY A 292 -31.29 -16.91 -32.03
N THR A 293 -32.08 -15.84 -32.21
CA THR A 293 -31.85 -14.50 -31.62
C THR A 293 -31.53 -14.54 -30.12
N ALA A 294 -32.26 -15.35 -29.34
CA ALA A 294 -32.06 -15.49 -27.91
C ALA A 294 -30.71 -16.15 -27.54
N ALA A 295 -30.24 -17.11 -28.34
CA ALA A 295 -28.96 -17.76 -28.11
C ALA A 295 -27.79 -16.87 -28.53
N ALA A 296 -27.92 -16.14 -29.65
CA ALA A 296 -26.93 -15.13 -30.06
C ALA A 296 -26.80 -14.01 -29.02
N ALA A 297 -27.93 -13.52 -28.48
CA ALA A 297 -27.95 -12.52 -27.41
C ALA A 297 -27.22 -13.01 -26.15
N ARG A 298 -27.43 -14.27 -25.72
CA ARG A 298 -26.72 -14.83 -24.57
C ARG A 298 -25.21 -14.86 -24.77
N VAL A 299 -24.73 -15.31 -25.93
CA VAL A 299 -23.29 -15.35 -26.21
C VAL A 299 -22.69 -13.95 -26.30
N ALA A 300 -23.43 -12.97 -26.81
CA ALA A 300 -22.99 -11.58 -26.89
C ALA A 300 -22.82 -10.90 -25.51
N LEU A 301 -23.40 -11.45 -24.43
CA LEU A 301 -23.23 -10.91 -23.07
C LEU A 301 -21.78 -11.03 -22.57
N TYR A 302 -21.03 -12.06 -22.97
CA TYR A 302 -19.65 -12.27 -22.54
C TYR A 302 -18.66 -11.19 -23.05
N PRO A 303 -18.55 -10.90 -24.36
CA PRO A 303 -17.70 -9.80 -24.83
C PRO A 303 -18.19 -8.43 -24.35
N THR A 304 -19.51 -8.27 -24.13
CA THR A 304 -20.07 -7.05 -23.54
C THR A 304 -19.61 -6.86 -22.10
N LEU A 305 -19.65 -7.93 -21.30
CA LEU A 305 -19.12 -7.93 -19.93
C LEU A 305 -17.61 -7.68 -19.93
N ALA A 306 -16.86 -8.27 -20.87
CA ALA A 306 -15.42 -8.02 -21.01
C ALA A 306 -15.11 -6.53 -21.28
N VAL A 307 -15.94 -5.85 -22.08
CA VAL A 307 -15.84 -4.40 -22.28
C VAL A 307 -16.13 -3.61 -21.01
N LEU A 308 -17.21 -3.93 -20.29
CA LEU A 308 -17.53 -3.27 -19.02
C LEU A 308 -16.42 -3.42 -17.98
N VAL A 309 -15.76 -4.58 -17.96
CA VAL A 309 -14.65 -4.88 -17.05
C VAL A 309 -13.36 -4.18 -17.46
N VAL A 310 -12.93 -4.32 -18.72
CA VAL A 310 -11.65 -3.75 -19.18
C VAL A 310 -11.69 -2.23 -19.21
N ALA A 311 -12.87 -1.67 -19.45
CA ALA A 311 -13.10 -0.24 -19.43
C ALA A 311 -13.34 0.31 -18.01
N CYS A 312 -12.96 -0.40 -16.93
CA CYS A 312 -12.90 0.27 -15.63
C CYS A 312 -12.02 1.54 -15.74
N PRO A 313 -12.44 2.70 -15.21
CA PRO A 313 -11.61 3.91 -15.19
C PRO A 313 -10.48 3.86 -14.14
N CYS A 314 -10.11 2.68 -13.64
CA CYS A 314 -9.16 2.55 -12.54
C CYS A 314 -7.81 3.28 -12.81
N PRO A 315 -7.16 3.18 -14.00
CA PRO A 315 -5.96 3.95 -14.31
C PRO A 315 -6.21 5.46 -14.43
N LEU A 316 -7.40 5.87 -14.89
CA LEU A 316 -7.82 7.28 -14.99
C LEU A 316 -7.92 7.90 -13.58
N VAL A 317 -8.55 7.19 -12.64
CA VAL A 317 -8.70 7.63 -11.24
C VAL A 317 -7.34 7.70 -10.53
N LEU A 318 -6.44 6.74 -10.79
CA LEU A 318 -5.11 6.69 -10.18
C LEU A 318 -4.12 7.70 -10.78
N ALA A 319 -4.35 8.18 -12.00
CA ALA A 319 -3.41 9.01 -12.75
C ALA A 319 -2.91 10.24 -11.97
N THR A 320 -3.83 10.96 -11.33
CA THR A 320 -3.59 12.19 -10.57
C THR A 320 -3.00 11.94 -9.19
N PRO A 321 -3.64 11.17 -8.29
CA PRO A 321 -3.14 10.98 -6.93
C PRO A 321 -1.75 10.33 -6.93
N ALA A 322 -1.47 9.36 -7.81
CA ALA A 322 -0.16 8.72 -7.86
C ALA A 322 0.95 9.71 -8.24
N ALA A 323 0.71 10.58 -9.23
CA ALA A 323 1.68 11.58 -9.67
C ALA A 323 1.89 12.69 -8.62
N VAL A 324 0.81 13.22 -8.04
CA VAL A 324 0.87 14.24 -6.99
C VAL A 324 1.65 13.74 -5.78
N VAL A 325 1.35 12.52 -5.31
CA VAL A 325 2.06 11.92 -4.17
C VAL A 325 3.54 11.74 -4.48
N ALA A 326 3.90 11.28 -5.68
CA ALA A 326 5.30 11.16 -6.09
C ALA A 326 6.02 12.52 -6.20
N ALA A 327 5.32 13.58 -6.63
CA ALA A 327 5.84 14.94 -6.66
C ALA A 327 6.05 15.52 -5.25
N LEU A 328 5.09 15.34 -4.34
CA LEU A 328 5.23 15.72 -2.94
C LEU A 328 6.38 14.95 -2.26
N GLY A 329 6.49 13.64 -2.54
CA GLY A 329 7.62 12.83 -2.10
C GLY A 329 8.98 13.32 -2.64
N ARG A 330 9.00 13.98 -3.81
CA ARG A 330 10.20 14.60 -4.38
C ARG A 330 10.57 15.92 -3.69
N LEU A 331 9.57 16.68 -3.25
CA LEU A 331 9.72 17.96 -2.53
C LEU A 331 9.97 17.78 -1.03
N ALA A 332 9.70 16.60 -0.47
CA ALA A 332 9.98 16.31 0.93
C ALA A 332 11.45 16.63 1.27
N GLY A 333 11.66 17.50 2.27
CA GLY A 333 12.98 17.96 2.71
C GLY A 333 13.61 19.09 1.88
N THR A 334 12.87 19.71 0.95
CA THR A 334 13.36 20.86 0.13
C THR A 334 12.96 22.23 0.68
N GLY A 335 12.26 22.29 1.81
CA GLY A 335 11.67 23.53 2.34
C GLY A 335 10.42 24.01 1.61
N VAL A 336 9.96 23.34 0.54
CA VAL A 336 8.73 23.70 -0.18
C VAL A 336 7.54 22.87 0.29
N LEU A 337 6.46 23.54 0.68
CA LEU A 337 5.20 22.96 1.13
C LEU A 337 4.09 23.34 0.16
N ILE A 338 3.21 22.40 -0.18
CA ILE A 338 2.12 22.63 -1.12
C ILE A 338 0.82 22.17 -0.49
N LYS A 339 -0.20 23.02 -0.46
CA LYS A 339 -1.54 22.71 0.05
C LYS A 339 -2.37 21.94 -0.97
N GLY A 340 -1.97 20.69 -1.19
CA GLY A 340 -2.71 19.72 -2.00
C GLY A 340 -2.37 19.72 -3.50
N GLY A 341 -2.89 18.72 -4.22
CA GLY A 341 -2.52 18.46 -5.63
C GLY A 341 -3.01 19.50 -6.64
N ALA A 342 -4.10 20.21 -6.34
CA ALA A 342 -4.65 21.23 -7.25
C ALA A 342 -3.69 22.42 -7.43
N ALA A 343 -2.96 22.79 -6.38
CA ALA A 343 -1.94 23.85 -6.46
C ALA A 343 -0.81 23.47 -7.42
N LEU A 344 -0.36 22.21 -7.43
CA LEU A 344 0.61 21.71 -8.42
C LEU A 344 0.08 21.79 -9.85
N GLU A 345 -1.18 21.40 -10.07
CA GLU A 345 -1.81 21.48 -11.40
C GLU A 345 -1.95 22.92 -11.89
N ARG A 346 -2.40 23.85 -11.02
CA ARG A 346 -2.48 25.27 -11.35
C ARG A 346 -1.11 25.87 -11.62
N LEU A 347 -0.10 25.53 -10.81
CA LEU A 347 1.27 26.02 -10.97
C LEU A 347 1.92 25.55 -12.27
N ALA A 348 1.56 24.36 -12.76
CA ALA A 348 2.02 23.88 -14.07
C ALA A 348 1.53 24.77 -15.24
N GLY A 349 0.34 25.36 -15.07
CA GLY A 349 -0.30 26.26 -16.04
C GLY A 349 0.05 27.73 -15.86
N VAL A 350 0.85 28.09 -14.84
CA VAL A 350 1.26 29.48 -14.60
C VAL A 350 2.17 29.96 -15.73
N THR A 351 1.86 31.15 -16.24
CA THR A 351 2.60 31.81 -17.32
C THR A 351 3.23 33.13 -16.89
N ALA A 352 2.81 33.69 -15.75
CA ALA A 352 3.30 34.95 -15.23
C ALA A 352 3.56 34.86 -13.72
N PHE A 353 4.53 35.63 -13.22
CA PHE A 353 4.79 35.76 -11.79
C PHE A 353 4.73 37.23 -11.39
N ALA A 354 4.12 37.51 -10.24
CA ALA A 354 4.15 38.79 -9.56
C ALA A 354 4.82 38.62 -8.21
N PHE A 355 5.76 39.51 -7.89
CA PHE A 355 6.54 39.46 -6.66
C PHE A 355 6.26 40.70 -5.83
N ASP A 356 6.11 40.52 -4.52
CA ASP A 356 6.31 41.61 -3.57
C ASP A 356 7.80 42.00 -3.52
N LYS A 357 8.09 43.23 -3.08
CA LYS A 357 9.45 43.71 -2.90
C LYS A 357 10.03 43.27 -1.57
N THR A 358 9.43 43.74 -0.48
CA THR A 358 10.03 43.74 0.87
C THR A 358 9.94 42.34 1.44
N GLY A 359 11.07 41.77 1.88
CA GLY A 359 11.13 40.42 2.46
C GLY A 359 10.88 39.26 1.47
N THR A 360 10.44 39.58 0.24
CA THR A 360 10.32 38.63 -0.88
C THR A 360 11.55 38.67 -1.79
N LEU A 361 11.73 39.73 -2.59
CA LEU A 361 12.93 39.92 -3.43
C LEU A 361 14.11 40.50 -2.64
N THR A 362 13.82 41.13 -1.51
CA THR A 362 14.80 41.63 -0.55
C THR A 362 14.83 40.77 0.71
N GLU A 363 15.87 40.92 1.52
CA GLU A 363 16.00 40.25 2.82
C GLU A 363 15.12 40.90 3.92
N GLY A 364 14.48 42.05 3.63
CA GLY A 364 13.77 42.85 4.64
C GLY A 364 14.72 43.48 5.67
N ARG A 365 16.01 43.59 5.32
CA ARG A 365 17.08 44.13 6.17
C ARG A 365 17.67 45.37 5.50
N LEU A 366 17.71 46.47 6.25
CA LEU A 366 18.30 47.71 5.78
C LEU A 366 19.82 47.58 5.78
N GLU A 367 20.44 47.97 4.66
CA GLU A 367 21.88 48.13 4.50
C GLU A 367 22.22 49.60 4.18
N VAL A 368 23.43 50.00 4.52
CA VAL A 368 23.98 51.27 4.04
C VAL A 368 24.39 51.09 2.58
N GLY A 369 23.79 51.88 1.71
CA GLY A 369 24.14 51.97 0.30
C GLY A 369 25.24 53.01 0.08
N ASP A 370 24.90 54.09 -0.61
CA ASP A 370 25.87 55.13 -0.97
C ASP A 370 26.17 56.06 0.22
N VAL A 371 27.45 56.29 0.47
CA VAL A 371 27.93 57.25 1.47
C VAL A 371 28.52 58.43 0.73
N LEU A 372 27.81 59.56 0.74
CA LEU A 372 28.09 60.72 -0.09
C LEU A 372 28.55 61.92 0.77
N PRO A 373 29.87 62.11 0.96
CA PRO A 373 30.38 63.29 1.65
C PRO A 373 30.18 64.56 0.81
N LEU A 374 30.00 65.69 1.50
CA LEU A 374 29.87 67.01 0.90
C LEU A 374 31.24 67.71 0.92
N GLY A 375 31.68 68.25 -0.21
CA GLY A 375 32.98 68.92 -0.33
C GLY A 375 34.18 67.96 -0.27
N ALA A 376 35.22 68.33 0.47
CA ALA A 376 36.48 67.56 0.59
C ALA A 376 36.54 66.67 1.85
N ILE A 377 35.39 66.35 2.45
CA ILE A 377 35.32 65.56 3.69
C ILE A 377 35.58 64.08 3.38
N PRO A 378 36.45 63.38 4.15
CA PRO A 378 36.64 61.94 4.02
C PRO A 378 35.36 61.15 4.32
N VAL A 379 35.14 60.06 3.59
CA VAL A 379 34.00 59.15 3.80
C VAL A 379 33.98 58.59 5.23
N GLU A 380 35.15 58.31 5.79
CA GLU A 380 35.34 57.79 7.15
C GLU A 380 34.91 58.82 8.21
N GLU A 381 35.07 60.12 7.93
CA GLU A 381 34.66 61.18 8.85
C GLU A 381 33.13 61.33 8.87
N LEU A 382 32.49 61.25 7.70
CA LEU A 382 31.03 61.22 7.58
C LEU A 382 30.44 59.99 8.30
N LEU A 383 31.00 58.80 8.07
CA LEU A 383 30.59 57.56 8.76
C LEU A 383 30.82 57.61 10.26
N ARG A 384 31.94 58.21 10.72
CA ARG A 384 32.21 58.38 12.15
C ARG A 384 31.18 59.28 12.81
N ALA A 385 30.87 60.41 12.20
CA ALA A 385 29.84 61.33 12.69
C ALA A 385 28.46 60.64 12.78
N ALA A 386 28.10 59.89 11.73
CA ALA A 386 26.83 59.18 11.70
C ALA A 386 26.74 58.06 12.74
N ALA A 387 27.76 57.20 12.83
CA ALA A 387 27.81 56.11 13.80
C ALA A 387 27.84 56.62 15.24
N THR A 388 28.56 57.73 15.50
CA THR A 388 28.60 58.38 16.82
C THR A 388 27.22 58.84 17.25
N ALA A 389 26.44 59.43 16.33
CA ALA A 389 25.09 59.87 16.63
C ALA A 389 24.12 58.69 16.82
N GLU A 390 24.27 57.64 16.01
CA GLU A 390 23.34 56.51 15.98
C GLU A 390 23.66 55.41 17.02
N GLN A 391 24.81 55.45 17.72
CA GLN A 391 25.25 54.37 18.61
C GLN A 391 24.30 54.05 19.80
N ARG A 392 23.38 54.96 20.15
CA ARG A 392 22.35 54.75 21.20
C ARG A 392 20.94 54.57 20.65
N SER A 393 20.78 54.53 19.32
CA SER A 393 19.49 54.40 18.64
C SER A 393 19.17 52.93 18.37
N GLU A 394 17.96 52.50 18.72
CA GLU A 394 17.48 51.14 18.46
C GLU A 394 16.91 50.97 17.04
N HIS A 395 16.89 52.04 16.25
CA HIS A 395 16.32 52.01 14.91
C HIS A 395 17.11 51.06 13.98
N PRO A 396 16.45 50.26 13.11
CA PRO A 396 17.15 49.37 12.19
C PRO A 396 18.22 50.06 11.31
N LEU A 397 17.95 51.31 10.88
CA LEU A 397 18.93 52.15 10.18
C LEU A 397 20.18 52.46 11.01
N ALA A 398 19.99 52.76 12.30
CA ALA A 398 21.08 53.07 13.21
C ALA A 398 22.06 51.90 13.34
N ARG A 399 21.50 50.69 13.47
CA ARG A 399 22.26 49.44 13.51
C ARG A 399 23.03 49.20 12.22
N ALA A 400 22.42 49.48 11.06
CA ALA A 400 23.09 49.33 9.76
C ALA A 400 24.26 50.33 9.60
N VAL A 401 24.08 51.58 10.01
CA VAL A 401 25.13 52.62 10.00
C VAL A 401 26.27 52.25 10.94
N LEU A 402 25.95 51.83 12.17
CA LEU A 402 26.96 51.43 13.16
C LEU A 402 27.75 50.20 12.70
N ALA A 403 27.07 49.17 12.20
CA ALA A 403 27.72 47.97 11.66
C ALA A 403 28.65 48.33 10.49
N THR A 404 28.19 49.16 9.55
CA THR A 404 28.99 49.59 8.39
C THR A 404 30.23 50.39 8.81
N ALA A 405 30.11 51.25 9.82
CA ALA A 405 31.25 52.00 10.35
C ALA A 405 32.28 51.07 11.00
N LEU A 406 31.84 50.14 11.84
CA LEU A 406 32.71 49.17 12.51
C LEU A 406 33.41 48.22 11.52
N ASP A 407 32.69 47.73 10.51
CA ASP A 407 33.24 46.88 9.44
C ASP A 407 34.33 47.60 8.62
N ARG A 408 34.24 48.93 8.51
CA ARG A 408 35.27 49.77 7.88
C ARG A 408 36.36 50.25 8.84
N GLY A 409 36.40 49.74 10.08
CA GLY A 409 37.38 50.13 11.10
C GLY A 409 37.18 51.53 11.67
N VAL A 410 35.99 52.12 11.50
CA VAL A 410 35.63 53.46 12.00
C VAL A 410 34.92 53.32 13.34
N ASN A 411 35.62 53.70 14.42
CA ASN A 411 35.06 53.69 15.78
C ASN A 411 34.27 54.97 16.09
N PRO A 412 33.05 54.86 16.66
CA PRO A 412 32.28 56.02 17.11
C PRO A 412 32.92 56.72 18.32
N GLU A 413 32.66 58.02 18.48
CA GLU A 413 33.09 58.81 19.63
C GLU A 413 32.15 58.60 20.83
N ALA A 414 32.61 58.88 22.06
CA ALA A 414 31.73 58.86 23.23
C ALA A 414 30.74 60.04 23.23
N VAL A 415 29.50 59.79 23.64
CA VAL A 415 28.40 60.78 23.65
C VAL A 415 27.89 61.07 25.07
N ASP A 416 27.64 62.34 25.37
CA ASP A 416 27.13 62.80 26.66
C ASP A 416 25.61 62.88 26.67
N THR A 417 25.02 63.45 25.62
CA THR A 417 23.57 63.63 25.48
C THR A 417 23.08 63.04 24.17
N PHE A 418 21.95 62.35 24.23
CA PHE A 418 21.28 61.72 23.08
C PHE A 418 19.79 62.05 23.15
N LEU A 419 19.25 62.56 22.04
CA LEU A 419 17.84 62.89 21.88
C LEU A 419 17.34 62.28 20.57
N ALA A 420 16.36 61.39 20.69
CA ALA A 420 15.66 60.86 19.52
C ALA A 420 14.49 61.78 19.14
N HIS A 421 14.34 62.06 17.85
CA HIS A 421 13.22 62.76 17.26
C HIS A 421 12.40 61.76 16.44
N PRO A 422 11.29 61.22 17.00
CA PRO A 422 10.48 60.22 16.32
C PRO A 422 10.06 60.65 14.91
N GLY A 423 10.34 59.81 13.92
CA GLY A 423 10.05 60.09 12.52
C GLY A 423 10.88 61.21 11.88
N ALA A 424 11.97 61.66 12.53
CA ALA A 424 12.85 62.71 12.00
C ALA A 424 14.34 62.33 12.05
N GLY A 425 14.82 61.69 13.12
CA GLY A 425 16.22 61.27 13.30
C GLY A 425 16.72 61.41 14.73
N VAL A 426 18.03 61.65 14.92
CA VAL A 426 18.69 61.78 16.22
C VAL A 426 19.55 63.04 16.30
N ALA A 427 19.59 63.63 17.50
CA ALA A 427 20.41 64.79 17.85
C ALA A 427 21.26 64.47 19.08
N VAL A 428 22.57 64.71 19.00
CA VAL A 428 23.53 64.14 19.95
C VAL A 428 24.66 65.14 20.22
N ARG A 429 25.18 65.20 21.46
CA ARG A 429 26.45 65.90 21.74
C ARG A 429 27.53 64.93 22.16
N THR A 430 28.70 65.05 21.54
CA THR A 430 29.88 64.24 21.87
C THR A 430 30.55 64.74 23.15
N GLN A 431 31.37 63.90 23.80
CA GLN A 431 32.20 64.29 24.95
C GLN A 431 33.18 65.44 24.64
N GLY A 432 33.54 65.60 23.36
CA GLY A 432 34.34 66.73 22.87
C GLY A 432 33.55 68.03 22.70
N GLY A 433 32.25 68.04 22.99
CA GLY A 433 31.37 69.21 22.95
C GLY A 433 30.66 69.47 21.61
N ALA A 434 30.98 68.71 20.55
CA ALA A 434 30.42 68.87 19.21
C ALA A 434 28.95 68.42 19.14
N ALA A 435 28.12 69.17 18.41
CA ALA A 435 26.72 68.83 18.15
C ALA A 435 26.58 68.06 16.83
N LEU A 436 26.00 66.86 16.88
CA LEU A 436 25.75 65.99 15.74
C LEU A 436 24.25 65.82 15.50
N LEU A 437 23.84 65.91 14.24
CA LEU A 437 22.47 65.65 13.78
C LEU A 437 22.52 64.61 12.68
N VAL A 438 21.71 63.56 12.81
CA VAL A 438 21.51 62.54 11.75
C VAL A 438 20.02 62.37 11.53
N GLY A 439 19.55 62.60 10.31
CA GLY A 439 18.14 62.40 10.03
C GLY A 439 17.64 63.01 8.72
N THR A 440 16.34 63.20 8.67
CA THR A 440 15.63 63.80 7.54
C THR A 440 15.96 65.27 7.36
N ARG A 441 15.75 65.79 6.16
CA ARG A 441 15.78 67.24 5.85
C ARG A 441 15.03 68.08 6.89
N ARG A 442 13.83 67.63 7.27
CA ARG A 442 12.98 68.29 8.26
C ARG A 442 13.69 68.46 9.61
N LEU A 443 14.36 67.42 10.11
CA LEU A 443 15.07 67.49 11.40
C LEU A 443 16.16 68.56 11.37
N LEU A 444 16.97 68.57 10.30
CA LEU A 444 18.09 69.50 10.18
C LEU A 444 17.59 70.95 10.10
N GLU A 445 16.56 71.22 9.29
CA GLU A 445 15.94 72.54 9.18
C GLU A 445 15.29 72.99 10.52
N GLU A 446 14.59 72.09 11.23
CA GLU A 446 14.00 72.36 12.56
C GLU A 446 15.07 72.68 13.63
N GLN A 447 16.28 72.13 13.50
CA GLN A 447 17.42 72.41 14.36
C GLN A 447 18.27 73.60 13.88
N GLY A 448 17.79 74.35 12.87
CA GLY A 448 18.43 75.58 12.39
C GLY A 448 19.59 75.39 11.42
N VAL A 449 19.76 74.19 10.84
CA VAL A 449 20.77 73.92 9.81
C VAL A 449 20.28 74.40 8.44
N ILE A 450 21.08 75.23 7.77
CA ILE A 450 20.78 75.71 6.42
C ILE A 450 21.33 74.70 5.41
N LEU A 451 20.45 74.12 4.58
CA LEU A 451 20.83 73.21 3.51
C LEU A 451 21.32 73.96 2.27
N SER A 452 22.53 73.66 1.81
CA SER A 452 23.07 74.19 0.55
C SER A 452 22.43 73.51 -0.67
N SER A 453 22.59 74.11 -1.86
CA SER A 453 22.18 73.49 -3.13
C SER A 453 22.85 72.13 -3.35
N ASP A 454 24.10 71.98 -2.92
CA ASP A 454 24.86 70.75 -3.07
C ASP A 454 24.34 69.64 -2.14
N ALA A 455 23.94 69.98 -0.91
CA ALA A 455 23.29 69.04 0.00
C ALA A 455 21.91 68.59 -0.51
N ALA A 456 21.15 69.49 -1.15
CA ALA A 456 19.91 69.15 -1.83
C ALA A 456 20.15 68.20 -3.02
N ALA A 457 21.19 68.45 -3.82
CA ALA A 457 21.57 67.56 -4.92
C ALA A 457 21.99 66.14 -4.46
N LEU A 458 22.60 66.00 -3.27
CA LEU A 458 22.87 64.69 -2.68
C LEU A 458 21.59 63.92 -2.32
N LEU A 459 20.59 64.62 -1.77
CA LEU A 459 19.28 64.02 -1.49
C LEU A 459 18.62 63.53 -2.77
N ASP A 460 18.58 64.36 -3.81
CA ASP A 460 17.96 64.01 -5.10
C ASP A 460 18.65 62.80 -5.73
N ARG A 461 19.99 62.75 -5.67
CA ARG A 461 20.78 61.62 -6.22
C ARG A 461 20.50 60.32 -5.47
N LEU A 462 20.39 60.37 -4.14
CA LEU A 462 20.02 59.20 -3.34
C LEU A 462 18.57 58.77 -3.61
N ASP A 463 17.65 59.72 -3.76
CA ASP A 463 16.25 59.45 -4.04
C ASP A 463 16.04 58.82 -5.43
N GLU A 464 16.77 59.29 -6.45
CA GLU A 464 16.81 58.70 -7.79
C GLU A 464 17.35 57.26 -7.79
N SER A 465 18.32 56.97 -6.91
CA SER A 465 18.85 55.62 -6.71
C SER A 465 17.97 54.73 -5.83
N GLY A 466 16.80 55.22 -5.39
CA GLY A 466 15.86 54.46 -4.59
C GLY A 466 16.29 54.26 -3.14
N GLN A 467 17.17 55.12 -2.62
CA GLN A 467 17.71 55.04 -1.27
C GLN A 467 17.06 56.08 -0.36
N THR A 468 16.76 55.68 0.87
CA THR A 468 16.34 56.60 1.93
C THR A 468 17.56 57.37 2.41
N ALA A 469 17.57 58.68 2.18
CA ALA A 469 18.69 59.53 2.55
C ALA A 469 18.62 59.99 4.02
N LEU A 470 19.74 59.86 4.72
CA LEU A 470 19.99 60.43 6.04
C LEU A 470 21.06 61.51 5.91
N LEU A 471 20.71 62.75 6.18
CA LEU A 471 21.68 63.83 6.24
C LEU A 471 22.43 63.77 7.56
N VAL A 472 23.72 64.06 7.50
CA VAL A 472 24.60 64.11 8.66
C VAL A 472 25.16 65.52 8.76
N ALA A 473 24.97 66.18 9.91
CA ALA A 473 25.51 67.50 10.18
C ALA A 473 26.29 67.51 11.49
N ARG A 474 27.36 68.33 11.53
CA ARG A 474 28.18 68.61 12.71
C ARG A 474 28.28 70.11 12.91
N ASP A 475 27.98 70.58 14.12
CA ASP A 475 28.08 71.98 14.54
C ASP A 475 27.38 72.96 13.57
N GLY A 476 26.21 72.58 13.05
CA GLY A 476 25.41 73.39 12.13
C GLY A 476 25.80 73.29 10.65
N VAL A 477 26.81 72.48 10.30
CA VAL A 477 27.27 72.29 8.91
C VAL A 477 26.96 70.87 8.44
N VAL A 478 26.38 70.73 7.25
CA VAL A 478 26.11 69.42 6.62
C VAL A 478 27.43 68.80 6.14
N LEU A 479 27.74 67.60 6.63
CA LEU A 479 28.92 66.84 6.23
C LEU A 479 28.66 65.96 5.00
N GLY A 480 27.41 65.59 4.76
CA GLY A 480 27.02 64.72 3.65
C GLY A 480 25.72 63.97 3.91
N ALA A 481 25.48 62.95 3.10
CA ALA A 481 24.31 62.08 3.17
C ALA A 481 24.69 60.61 3.13
N ILE A 482 23.95 59.78 3.87
CA ILE A 482 24.06 58.33 3.86
C ILE A 482 22.76 57.76 3.30
N GLY A 483 22.86 57.02 2.21
CA GLY A 483 21.76 56.27 1.63
C GLY A 483 21.54 54.96 2.36
N ALA A 484 20.29 54.64 2.66
CA ALA A 484 19.89 53.35 3.16
C ALA A 484 18.89 52.69 2.22
N ARG A 485 19.05 51.39 2.01
CA ARG A 485 18.16 50.61 1.14
C ARG A 485 17.94 49.22 1.72
N ASP A 486 16.92 48.56 1.22
CA ASP A 486 16.67 47.17 1.54
C ASP A 486 17.58 46.27 0.71
N ARG A 487 18.28 45.35 1.38
CA ARG A 487 19.25 44.48 0.72
C ARG A 487 18.54 43.48 -0.18
N LEU A 488 18.93 43.44 -1.46
CA LEU A 488 18.43 42.43 -2.40
C LEU A 488 18.95 41.05 -2.04
N ARG A 489 18.10 40.03 -2.18
CA ARG A 489 18.53 38.63 -2.00
C ARG A 489 19.58 38.29 -3.08
N PRO A 490 20.75 37.74 -2.71
CA PRO A 490 21.83 37.44 -3.66
C PRO A 490 21.40 36.54 -4.83
N GLU A 491 20.45 35.64 -4.59
CA GLU A 491 19.93 34.69 -5.57
C GLU A 491 18.78 35.23 -6.43
N ALA A 492 18.17 36.38 -6.09
CA ALA A 492 16.95 36.86 -6.74
C ALA A 492 17.12 37.02 -8.26
N ALA A 493 18.22 37.64 -8.69
CA ALA A 493 18.51 37.84 -10.11
C ALA A 493 18.62 36.51 -10.88
N GLY A 494 19.30 35.51 -10.31
CA GLY A 494 19.46 34.19 -10.91
C GLY A 494 18.14 33.42 -10.99
N VAL A 495 17.35 33.43 -9.91
CA VAL A 495 16.05 32.75 -9.88
C VAL A 495 15.07 33.36 -10.89
N LEU A 496 15.01 34.69 -11.00
CA LEU A 496 14.16 35.36 -11.97
C LEU A 496 14.61 35.08 -13.41
N ALA A 497 15.92 35.00 -13.67
CA ALA A 497 16.45 34.59 -14.96
C ALA A 497 16.03 33.15 -15.31
N ASP A 498 16.19 32.21 -14.38
CA ASP A 498 15.76 30.81 -14.56
C ASP A 498 14.25 30.70 -14.84
N LEU A 499 13.42 31.48 -14.14
CA LEU A 499 11.96 31.52 -14.39
C LEU A 499 11.65 32.03 -15.81
N ARG A 500 12.35 33.06 -16.27
CA ARG A 500 12.21 33.57 -17.63
C ARG A 500 12.63 32.54 -18.67
N ASP A 501 13.71 31.80 -18.43
CA ASP A 501 14.18 30.72 -19.31
C ASP A 501 13.18 29.54 -19.36
N LEU A 502 12.37 29.38 -18.32
CA LEU A 502 11.21 28.48 -18.31
C LEU A 502 9.99 29.04 -19.06
N GLY A 503 10.11 30.19 -19.72
CA GLY A 503 9.04 30.83 -20.49
C GLY A 503 7.98 31.50 -19.61
N ILE A 504 8.31 31.86 -18.36
CA ILE A 504 7.44 32.67 -17.51
C ILE A 504 7.61 34.14 -17.89
N THR A 505 6.56 34.77 -18.40
CA THR A 505 6.55 36.18 -18.80
C THR A 505 5.10 36.70 -18.82
N PRO A 506 4.78 37.84 -18.19
CA PRO A 506 5.68 38.78 -17.51
C PRO A 506 6.14 38.33 -16.10
N LEU A 507 7.29 38.88 -15.68
CA LEU A 507 7.74 38.92 -14.28
C LEU A 507 7.48 40.34 -13.76
N ALA A 508 6.49 40.50 -12.88
CA ALA A 508 6.04 41.79 -12.38
C ALA A 508 6.50 42.05 -10.93
N LEU A 509 6.91 43.28 -10.63
CA LEU A 509 7.10 43.77 -9.27
C LEU A 509 5.87 44.54 -8.82
N LEU A 510 5.25 44.16 -7.71
CA LEU A 510 4.15 44.88 -7.07
C LEU A 510 4.63 45.39 -5.71
N THR A 511 4.69 46.71 -5.52
CA THR A 511 5.16 47.29 -4.25
C THR A 511 4.33 48.50 -3.83
N GLY A 512 4.29 48.74 -2.52
CA GLY A 512 3.75 49.97 -1.93
C GLY A 512 4.75 51.13 -1.90
N ASP A 513 6.02 50.87 -2.24
CA ASP A 513 7.05 51.90 -2.27
C ASP A 513 6.86 52.90 -3.42
N ARG A 514 7.52 54.04 -3.32
CA ARG A 514 7.58 55.06 -4.37
C ARG A 514 8.16 54.49 -5.66
N ILE A 515 7.73 55.04 -6.79
CA ILE A 515 8.15 54.58 -8.12
C ILE A 515 9.68 54.64 -8.35
N SER A 516 10.38 55.62 -7.76
CA SER A 516 11.85 55.73 -7.84
C SER A 516 12.54 54.52 -7.22
N VAL A 517 12.12 54.12 -6.00
CA VAL A 517 12.61 52.93 -5.29
C VAL A 517 12.32 51.65 -6.08
N ALA A 518 11.09 51.51 -6.58
CA ALA A 518 10.69 50.34 -7.35
C ALA A 518 11.50 50.18 -8.64
N ARG A 519 11.77 51.29 -9.36
CA ARG A 519 12.59 51.30 -10.57
C ARG A 519 14.06 50.99 -10.30
N ALA A 520 14.61 51.49 -9.19
CA ALA A 520 15.99 51.20 -8.78
C ALA A 520 16.21 49.71 -8.47
N VAL A 521 15.21 49.05 -7.85
CA VAL A 521 15.21 47.59 -7.65
C VAL A 521 15.06 46.87 -8.98
N ALA A 522 14.12 47.29 -9.83
CA ALA A 522 13.88 46.67 -11.12
C ALA A 522 15.05 46.79 -12.10
N ALA A 523 15.89 47.82 -11.99
CA ALA A 523 17.10 47.96 -12.80
C ALA A 523 18.16 46.88 -12.48
N GLN A 524 18.12 46.28 -11.28
CA GLN A 524 19.07 45.27 -10.82
C GLN A 524 18.58 43.83 -11.02
N LEU A 525 17.30 43.65 -11.37
CA LEU A 525 16.65 42.35 -11.51
C LEU A 525 16.06 42.20 -12.92
N PRO A 526 15.97 40.99 -13.48
CA PRO A 526 15.40 40.78 -14.82
C PRO A 526 13.85 40.82 -14.80
N LEU A 527 13.26 41.87 -14.22
CA LEU A 527 11.82 42.12 -14.15
C LEU A 527 11.32 42.72 -15.48
N THR A 528 10.09 42.36 -15.86
CA THR A 528 9.45 42.84 -17.10
C THR A 528 8.58 44.06 -16.85
N ASP A 529 7.83 44.04 -15.74
CA ASP A 529 6.87 45.09 -15.38
C ASP A 529 7.07 45.54 -13.94
N VAL A 530 6.80 46.81 -13.66
CA VAL A 530 6.91 47.40 -12.31
C VAL A 530 5.65 48.21 -12.02
N TYR A 531 5.00 47.91 -10.90
CA TYR A 531 3.87 48.65 -10.37
C TYR A 531 4.17 49.04 -8.93
N ALA A 532 4.19 50.34 -8.67
CA ALA A 532 4.59 50.94 -7.40
C ALA A 532 3.42 51.71 -6.77
N GLU A 533 3.58 52.13 -5.51
CA GLU A 533 2.59 52.92 -4.76
C GLU A 533 1.23 52.21 -4.62
N LEU A 534 1.24 50.87 -4.61
CA LEU A 534 0.03 50.05 -4.49
C LEU A 534 -0.36 49.80 -3.03
N LEU A 535 -1.64 50.04 -2.73
CA LEU A 535 -2.28 49.57 -1.51
C LEU A 535 -2.52 48.04 -1.56
N PRO A 536 -2.63 47.35 -0.41
CA PRO A 536 -2.91 45.91 -0.36
C PRO A 536 -4.09 45.44 -1.22
N ALA A 537 -5.22 46.17 -1.18
CA ALA A 537 -6.40 45.87 -2.00
C ALA A 537 -6.12 46.01 -3.50
N GLN A 538 -5.32 47.00 -3.90
CA GLN A 538 -4.96 47.24 -5.29
C GLN A 538 -4.02 46.14 -5.82
N LYS A 539 -3.11 45.62 -4.99
CA LYS A 539 -2.31 44.43 -5.32
C LYS A 539 -3.22 43.22 -5.58
N ALA A 540 -4.17 42.96 -4.68
CA ALA A 540 -5.10 41.85 -4.81
C ALA A 540 -6.01 41.96 -6.05
N ASP A 541 -6.48 43.16 -6.39
CA ASP A 541 -7.27 43.41 -7.60
C ASP A 541 -6.44 43.31 -8.88
N TRP A 542 -5.16 43.71 -8.85
CA TRP A 542 -4.24 43.51 -9.97
C TRP A 542 -4.03 42.01 -10.24
N VAL A 543 -3.82 41.23 -9.18
CA VAL A 543 -3.64 39.78 -9.26
C VAL A 543 -4.91 39.09 -9.73
N ALA A 544 -6.07 39.43 -9.17
CA ALA A 544 -7.35 38.83 -9.50
C ALA A 544 -7.74 39.00 -10.97
N ARG A 545 -7.53 40.20 -11.53
CA ARG A 545 -7.84 40.49 -12.95
C ARG A 545 -7.04 39.64 -13.93
N ARG A 546 -5.84 39.21 -13.54
CA ARG A 546 -4.98 38.34 -14.36
C ARG A 546 -5.17 36.87 -14.03
N ALA A 547 -5.54 36.52 -12.79
CA ALA A 547 -5.79 35.14 -12.37
C ALA A 547 -7.06 34.50 -12.99
N ALA A 548 -7.99 35.29 -13.54
CA ALA A 548 -9.24 34.80 -14.11
C ALA A 548 -9.00 33.86 -15.31
N PRO A 549 -9.69 32.71 -15.38
CA PRO A 549 -9.63 31.84 -16.55
C PRO A 549 -10.25 32.52 -17.77
N ALA A 550 -9.77 32.17 -18.96
CA ALA A 550 -10.38 32.59 -20.21
C ALA A 550 -11.81 32.03 -20.29
N ASP A 551 -12.82 32.87 -20.04
CA ASP A 551 -14.20 32.55 -20.38
C ASP A 551 -14.30 32.50 -21.91
N ALA A 552 -14.46 31.29 -22.46
CA ALA A 552 -14.66 31.04 -23.88
C ALA A 552 -16.00 31.59 -24.42
N THR A 553 -16.76 32.32 -23.61
CA THR A 553 -18.09 32.86 -23.92
C THR A 553 -18.21 34.37 -23.74
N ALA A 554 -17.14 35.07 -23.35
CA ALA A 554 -17.18 36.53 -23.24
C ALA A 554 -16.97 37.18 -24.62
N GLU A 555 -18.06 37.62 -25.25
CA GLU A 555 -18.10 38.45 -26.47
C GLU A 555 -17.54 39.88 -26.24
N SER A 556 -16.34 40.00 -25.67
CA SER A 556 -15.65 41.28 -25.62
C SER A 556 -14.63 41.34 -26.77
N PRO A 557 -14.74 42.33 -27.68
CA PRO A 557 -13.86 42.40 -28.84
C PRO A 557 -12.47 42.84 -28.38
N THR A 558 -11.51 41.94 -28.54
CA THR A 558 -10.05 42.09 -28.38
C THR A 558 -9.50 41.96 -26.94
N PRO A 559 -9.36 40.73 -26.39
CA PRO A 559 -8.46 40.51 -25.27
C PRO A 559 -7.02 40.53 -25.80
N THR A 560 -6.23 41.52 -25.40
CA THR A 560 -4.78 41.45 -25.64
C THR A 560 -4.21 40.30 -24.80
N ALA A 561 -3.28 39.52 -25.35
CA ALA A 561 -2.71 38.32 -24.71
C ALA A 561 -2.08 38.54 -23.31
N ARG A 562 -1.97 39.79 -22.85
CA ARG A 562 -1.44 40.20 -21.53
C ARG A 562 -2.47 40.20 -20.39
N GLU A 563 -3.77 40.18 -20.69
CA GLU A 563 -4.83 40.25 -19.66
C GLU A 563 -5.26 38.87 -19.13
N ASN A 564 -4.94 37.78 -19.86
CA ASN A 564 -5.34 36.41 -19.53
C ASN A 564 -4.15 35.52 -19.14
N SER A 565 -3.33 35.94 -18.18
CA SER A 565 -2.16 35.17 -17.71
C SER A 565 -2.44 34.50 -16.37
N HIS A 566 -2.41 33.16 -16.27
CA HIS A 566 -2.44 32.48 -14.98
C HIS A 566 -1.25 32.91 -14.13
N THR A 567 -1.48 33.86 -13.22
CA THR A 567 -0.42 34.53 -12.47
C THR A 567 -0.21 33.88 -11.10
N ALA A 568 1.03 33.48 -10.82
CA ALA A 568 1.45 33.19 -9.45
C ALA A 568 1.85 34.50 -8.75
N PHE A 569 1.43 34.68 -7.51
CA PHE A 569 1.85 35.82 -6.68
C PHE A 569 2.74 35.32 -5.55
N VAL A 570 3.86 36.01 -5.31
CA VAL A 570 4.87 35.65 -4.33
C VAL A 570 5.01 36.78 -3.31
N GLY A 571 4.83 36.48 -2.02
CA GLY A 571 4.86 37.46 -0.93
C GLY A 571 5.21 36.84 0.43
N ASP A 572 5.51 37.64 1.44
CA ASP A 572 5.93 37.19 2.78
C ASP A 572 5.04 37.72 3.94
N GLY A 573 4.28 38.79 3.68
CA GLY A 573 3.63 39.59 4.72
C GLY A 573 2.11 39.40 4.87
N ILE A 574 1.61 39.85 6.03
CA ILE A 574 0.17 40.00 6.34
C ILE A 574 -0.52 40.90 5.31
N ASN A 575 0.19 41.94 4.83
CA ASN A 575 -0.31 42.89 3.83
C ASN A 575 -0.58 42.25 2.46
N ASP A 576 0.05 41.11 2.18
CA ASP A 576 -0.05 40.44 0.89
C ASP A 576 -0.97 39.21 0.91
N ALA A 577 -1.50 38.84 2.08
CA ALA A 577 -2.46 37.75 2.22
C ALA A 577 -3.68 37.86 1.28
N PRO A 578 -4.29 39.05 1.05
CA PRO A 578 -5.36 39.19 0.07
C PRO A 578 -4.91 38.92 -1.38
N ALA A 579 -3.67 39.25 -1.73
CA ALA A 579 -3.12 38.99 -3.07
C ALA A 579 -2.74 37.52 -3.25
N LEU A 580 -2.16 36.88 -2.22
CA LEU A 580 -1.89 35.45 -2.18
C LEU A 580 -3.15 34.61 -2.40
N ALA A 581 -4.26 34.95 -1.73
CA ALA A 581 -5.51 34.22 -1.81
C ALA A 581 -6.24 34.36 -3.16
N ARG A 582 -6.02 35.47 -3.88
CA ARG A 582 -6.66 35.74 -5.19
C ARG A 582 -5.81 35.32 -6.38
N ALA A 583 -4.56 34.93 -6.16
CA ALA A 583 -3.68 34.45 -7.22
C ALA A 583 -4.16 33.12 -7.81
N ALA A 584 -3.75 32.82 -9.04
CA ALA A 584 -3.94 31.47 -9.58
C ALA A 584 -3.15 30.45 -8.74
N VAL A 585 -1.97 30.87 -8.25
CA VAL A 585 -1.21 30.20 -7.20
C VAL A 585 -0.58 31.24 -6.28
N GLY A 586 -0.95 31.23 -5.00
CA GLY A 586 -0.29 32.06 -3.98
C GLY A 586 0.93 31.36 -3.40
N ILE A 587 2.10 32.00 -3.41
CA ILE A 587 3.35 31.46 -2.86
C ILE A 587 3.85 32.34 -1.72
N ALA A 588 3.79 31.83 -0.49
CA ALA A 588 4.28 32.52 0.69
C ALA A 588 5.78 32.23 0.94
N ILE A 589 6.58 33.23 1.31
CA ILE A 589 8.01 33.11 1.65
C ILE A 589 8.27 33.41 3.12
N GLY A 590 9.24 32.72 3.72
CA GLY A 590 9.84 33.09 5.00
C GLY A 590 9.26 32.35 6.21
N SER A 591 9.47 32.87 7.42
CA SER A 591 9.13 32.19 8.69
C SER A 591 7.64 32.12 9.04
N GLY A 592 6.77 32.39 8.05
CA GLY A 592 5.31 32.29 8.16
C GLY A 592 4.76 33.21 9.24
N THR A 593 4.47 34.48 8.90
CA THR A 593 3.36 35.13 9.62
C THR A 593 2.14 34.23 9.42
N GLU A 594 1.44 33.84 10.50
CA GLU A 594 0.36 32.83 10.45
C GLU A 594 -0.63 33.13 9.31
N VAL A 595 -0.90 34.42 9.09
CA VAL A 595 -1.82 34.92 8.06
C VAL A 595 -1.32 34.67 6.62
N ALA A 596 -0.04 34.91 6.32
CA ALA A 596 0.50 34.69 4.97
C ALA A 596 0.62 33.20 4.65
N ALA A 597 1.03 32.40 5.64
CA ALA A 597 1.10 30.95 5.52
C ALA A 597 -0.30 30.32 5.40
N GLU A 598 -1.33 30.90 6.02
CA GLU A 598 -2.73 30.46 5.88
C GLU A 598 -3.32 30.83 4.51
N ALA A 599 -2.96 31.98 3.95
CA ALA A 599 -3.49 32.48 2.67
C ALA A 599 -2.84 31.87 1.41
N GLY A 600 -1.57 31.43 1.46
CA GLY A 600 -0.85 30.88 0.30
C GLY A 600 -1.19 29.42 -0.04
N ASP A 601 -1.16 29.07 -1.33
CA ASP A 601 -1.29 27.68 -1.83
C ASP A 601 0.02 26.88 -1.66
N VAL A 602 1.15 27.58 -1.76
CA VAL A 602 2.51 27.06 -1.58
C VAL A 602 3.20 27.88 -0.51
N VAL A 603 3.95 27.24 0.38
CA VAL A 603 4.76 27.90 1.41
C VAL A 603 6.21 27.47 1.23
N MET A 604 7.12 28.43 1.10
CA MET A 604 8.55 28.21 1.02
C MET A 604 9.20 28.57 2.36
N MET A 605 9.69 27.53 3.05
CA MET A 605 10.34 27.63 4.34
C MET A 605 11.81 28.00 4.16
N GLY A 606 12.23 29.07 4.83
CA GLY A 606 13.60 29.58 4.76
C GLY A 606 13.74 30.79 3.84
N ASP A 607 14.97 31.29 3.75
CA ASP A 607 15.31 32.54 3.07
C ASP A 607 15.46 32.43 1.53
N PRO A 608 15.93 31.33 0.90
CA PRO A 608 16.23 31.42 -0.52
C PRO A 608 15.02 31.22 -1.44
N LEU A 609 14.92 32.07 -2.47
CA LEU A 609 13.98 31.92 -3.61
C LEU A 609 14.31 30.72 -4.54
N ARG A 610 15.47 30.09 -4.32
CA ARG A 610 16.05 29.03 -5.16
C ARG A 610 15.12 27.88 -5.55
N PRO A 611 14.16 27.43 -4.72
CA PRO A 611 13.29 26.33 -5.10
C PRO A 611 12.25 26.68 -6.19
N LEU A 612 11.99 27.96 -6.48
CA LEU A 612 10.92 28.37 -7.41
C LEU A 612 11.06 27.76 -8.82
N PRO A 613 12.22 27.81 -9.51
CA PRO A 613 12.34 27.25 -10.84
C PRO A 613 12.20 25.72 -10.83
N LEU A 614 12.74 25.03 -9.82
CA LEU A 614 12.54 23.60 -9.62
C LEU A 614 11.07 23.25 -9.46
N LEU A 615 10.34 24.03 -8.67
CA LEU A 615 8.93 23.83 -8.40
C LEU A 615 8.09 23.96 -9.67
N VAL A 616 8.37 24.96 -10.52
CA VAL A 616 7.71 25.13 -11.83
C VAL A 616 8.04 23.96 -12.79
N ARG A 617 9.29 23.50 -12.84
CA ARG A 617 9.66 22.34 -13.66
C ARG A 617 8.96 21.07 -13.18
N LEU A 618 8.94 20.84 -11.87
CA LEU A 618 8.32 19.66 -11.27
C LEU A 618 6.79 19.68 -11.44
N SER A 619 6.14 20.83 -11.30
CA SER A 619 4.69 20.96 -11.49
C SER A 619 4.29 20.62 -12.93
N ARG A 620 5.00 21.19 -13.92
CA ARG A 620 4.83 20.87 -15.34
C ARG A 620 5.08 19.39 -15.62
N GLU A 621 6.11 18.81 -15.00
CA GLU A 621 6.39 17.40 -15.17
C GLU A 621 5.30 16.49 -14.58
N THR A 622 4.79 16.87 -13.41
CA THR A 622 3.69 16.17 -12.75
C THR A 622 2.46 16.16 -13.65
N VAL A 623 2.05 17.32 -14.19
CA VAL A 623 0.91 17.41 -15.12
C VAL A 623 1.17 16.64 -16.41
N ARG A 624 2.40 16.63 -16.94
CA ARG A 624 2.76 15.82 -18.11
C ARG A 624 2.57 14.32 -17.82
N ILE A 625 3.04 13.83 -16.68
CA ILE A 625 2.86 12.43 -16.26
C ILE A 625 1.39 12.10 -16.03
N ILE A 626 0.61 13.01 -15.42
CA ILE A 626 -0.85 12.85 -15.29
C ILE A 626 -1.48 12.68 -16.67
N ARG A 627 -1.17 13.55 -17.64
CA ARG A 627 -1.68 13.44 -19.02
C ARG A 627 -1.25 12.14 -19.69
N GLN A 628 0.00 11.71 -19.53
CA GLN A 628 0.47 10.41 -20.04
C GLN A 628 -0.34 9.26 -19.43
N ASN A 629 -0.56 9.29 -18.12
CA ASN A 629 -1.31 8.27 -17.40
C ASN A 629 -2.76 8.19 -17.90
N ILE A 630 -3.40 9.33 -18.13
CA ILE A 630 -4.76 9.41 -18.65
C ILE A 630 -4.82 8.92 -20.10
N ILE A 631 -4.02 9.50 -21.00
CA ILE A 631 -4.10 9.27 -22.44
C ILE A 631 -3.61 7.87 -22.81
N TRP A 632 -2.41 7.48 -22.36
CA TRP A 632 -1.79 6.23 -22.80
C TRP A 632 -2.30 5.03 -22.02
N PHE A 633 -2.42 5.14 -20.71
CA PHE A 633 -2.78 3.99 -19.86
C PHE A 633 -4.29 3.95 -19.55
N GLY A 634 -4.91 5.10 -19.28
CA GLY A 634 -6.35 5.21 -19.03
C GLY A 634 -7.21 4.98 -20.26
N PHE A 635 -6.88 5.61 -21.39
CA PHE A 635 -7.62 5.45 -22.65
C PHE A 635 -6.95 4.50 -23.63
N GLY A 636 -5.63 4.61 -23.85
CA GLY A 636 -4.90 3.82 -24.84
C GLY A 636 -4.90 2.32 -24.52
N VAL A 637 -4.40 1.93 -23.35
CA VAL A 637 -4.38 0.52 -22.91
C VAL A 637 -5.81 0.00 -22.79
N ASN A 638 -6.70 0.65 -22.03
CA ASN A 638 -8.10 0.19 -21.91
C ASN A 638 -8.81 0.06 -23.27
N GLY A 639 -8.61 1.02 -24.19
CA GLY A 639 -9.17 0.98 -25.54
C GLY A 639 -8.62 -0.18 -26.37
N LEU A 640 -7.32 -0.45 -26.30
CA LEU A 640 -6.73 -1.66 -26.88
C LEU A 640 -7.36 -2.93 -26.27
N GLY A 641 -7.59 -2.93 -24.95
CA GLY A 641 -8.29 -3.99 -24.24
C GLY A 641 -9.69 -4.23 -24.78
N VAL A 642 -10.50 -3.17 -24.97
CA VAL A 642 -11.84 -3.24 -25.58
C VAL A 642 -11.78 -3.87 -26.98
N VAL A 643 -10.85 -3.44 -27.82
CA VAL A 643 -10.70 -4.00 -29.18
C VAL A 643 -10.30 -5.47 -29.12
N LEU A 644 -9.33 -5.82 -28.28
CA LEU A 644 -8.83 -7.18 -28.15
C LEU A 644 -9.89 -8.14 -27.60
N THR A 645 -10.56 -7.80 -26.49
CA THR A 645 -11.46 -8.71 -25.77
C THR A 645 -12.92 -8.60 -26.20
N GLY A 646 -13.37 -7.43 -26.65
CA GLY A 646 -14.74 -7.19 -27.06
C GLY A 646 -15.01 -7.47 -28.54
N TRP A 647 -14.05 -7.19 -29.43
CA TRP A 647 -14.28 -7.22 -30.89
C TRP A 647 -13.44 -8.26 -31.63
N LEU A 648 -12.15 -8.39 -31.32
CA LEU A 648 -11.28 -9.37 -31.98
C LEU A 648 -11.43 -10.77 -31.37
N TRP A 649 -11.50 -10.89 -30.05
CA TRP A 649 -11.65 -12.18 -29.36
C TRP A 649 -12.83 -13.02 -29.88
N PRO A 650 -14.03 -12.46 -30.08
CA PRO A 650 -15.15 -13.19 -30.68
C PRO A 650 -14.89 -13.76 -32.07
N ILE A 651 -14.03 -13.12 -32.88
CA ILE A 651 -13.73 -13.54 -34.25
C ILE A 651 -12.87 -14.81 -34.26
N PHE A 652 -11.95 -14.93 -33.29
CA PHE A 652 -11.05 -16.09 -33.17
C PHE A 652 -11.59 -17.20 -32.25
N ALA A 653 -12.72 -16.96 -31.58
CA ALA A 653 -13.31 -17.90 -30.64
C ALA A 653 -13.93 -19.10 -31.38
N THR A 654 -13.29 -20.27 -31.28
CA THR A 654 -13.71 -21.50 -31.97
C THR A 654 -14.61 -22.40 -31.13
N SER A 655 -14.81 -22.11 -29.83
CA SER A 655 -15.67 -22.88 -28.92
C SER A 655 -16.41 -21.97 -27.94
N ALA A 656 -17.53 -22.45 -27.37
CA ALA A 656 -18.31 -21.71 -26.38
C ALA A 656 -17.48 -21.36 -25.13
N ASP A 657 -16.69 -22.33 -24.64
CA ASP A 657 -15.74 -22.15 -23.52
C ASP A 657 -14.71 -21.04 -23.78
N TRP A 658 -14.37 -20.76 -25.04
CA TRP A 658 -13.48 -19.66 -25.39
C TRP A 658 -14.14 -18.28 -25.24
N PHE A 659 -15.45 -18.16 -25.50
CA PHE A 659 -16.21 -16.91 -25.27
C PHE A 659 -16.33 -16.59 -23.78
N GLU A 660 -16.54 -17.62 -22.95
CA GLU A 660 -16.70 -17.49 -21.49
C GLU A 660 -15.43 -16.96 -20.80
N LYS A 661 -14.25 -17.12 -21.42
CA LYS A 661 -12.96 -16.65 -20.88
C LYS A 661 -12.66 -15.17 -21.14
N ALA A 662 -13.41 -14.50 -22.03
CA ALA A 662 -13.14 -13.11 -22.41
C ALA A 662 -13.19 -12.11 -21.24
N PRO A 663 -14.15 -12.17 -20.29
CA PRO A 663 -14.22 -11.24 -19.17
C PRO A 663 -13.04 -11.36 -18.18
N LEU A 664 -12.58 -12.58 -17.90
CA LEU A 664 -11.39 -12.84 -17.07
C LEU A 664 -10.13 -12.27 -17.75
N ALA A 665 -9.97 -12.49 -19.06
CA ALA A 665 -8.86 -11.92 -19.83
C ALA A 665 -8.89 -10.38 -19.82
N ALA A 666 -10.09 -9.78 -19.91
CA ALA A 666 -10.29 -8.33 -19.79
C ALA A 666 -9.87 -7.80 -18.41
N ALA A 667 -10.25 -8.47 -17.33
CA ALA A 667 -9.87 -8.10 -15.96
C ALA A 667 -8.34 -8.10 -15.77
N LEU A 668 -7.66 -9.16 -16.26
CA LEU A 668 -6.20 -9.27 -16.21
C LEU A 668 -5.51 -8.19 -17.05
N PHE A 669 -5.98 -7.97 -18.28
CA PHE A 669 -5.39 -6.98 -19.20
C PHE A 669 -5.51 -5.56 -18.64
N HIS A 670 -6.65 -5.23 -18.05
CA HIS A 670 -6.90 -3.94 -17.41
C HIS A 670 -5.83 -3.56 -16.36
N GLN A 671 -5.29 -4.54 -15.64
CA GLN A 671 -4.25 -4.30 -14.63
C GLN A 671 -2.92 -3.82 -15.18
N VAL A 672 -2.63 -4.13 -16.45
CA VAL A 672 -1.44 -3.61 -17.12
C VAL A 672 -1.49 -2.08 -17.16
N GLY A 673 -2.67 -1.50 -17.42
CA GLY A 673 -2.87 -0.04 -17.42
C GLY A 673 -2.65 0.57 -16.05
N SER A 674 -3.27 0.01 -15.00
CA SER A 674 -3.15 0.52 -13.62
C SER A 674 -1.72 0.43 -13.09
N LEU A 675 -1.02 -0.68 -13.36
CA LEU A 675 0.39 -0.84 -12.99
C LEU A 675 1.29 0.15 -13.75
N ALA A 676 1.03 0.36 -15.04
CA ALA A 676 1.78 1.32 -15.85
C ALA A 676 1.63 2.75 -15.32
N VAL A 677 0.43 3.16 -14.88
CA VAL A 677 0.20 4.46 -14.22
C VAL A 677 1.05 4.63 -12.96
N LEU A 678 1.11 3.62 -12.08
CA LEU A 678 1.91 3.68 -10.87
C LEU A 678 3.41 3.79 -11.20
N VAL A 679 3.91 2.92 -12.09
CA VAL A 679 5.32 2.91 -12.49
C VAL A 679 5.72 4.22 -13.15
N ASN A 680 4.86 4.77 -14.00
CA ASN A 680 5.11 6.05 -14.65
C ASN A 680 5.13 7.21 -13.64
N SER A 681 4.22 7.20 -12.68
CA SER A 681 4.16 8.20 -11.60
C SER A 681 5.40 8.18 -10.70
N MET A 682 5.92 6.99 -10.37
CA MET A 682 7.12 6.84 -9.53
C MET A 682 8.38 7.49 -10.13
N ARG A 683 8.40 7.80 -11.44
CA ARG A 683 9.50 8.53 -12.09
C ARG A 683 9.78 9.89 -11.45
N LEU A 684 8.74 10.55 -10.91
CA LEU A 684 8.86 11.84 -10.23
C LEU A 684 9.77 11.78 -9.01
N LEU A 685 9.86 10.63 -8.32
CA LEU A 685 10.75 10.46 -7.17
C LEU A 685 12.24 10.53 -7.55
N ALA A 686 12.57 10.28 -8.82
CA ALA A 686 13.92 10.35 -9.37
C ALA A 686 14.17 11.63 -10.19
N PHE A 687 13.19 12.53 -10.29
CA PHE A 687 13.28 13.75 -11.08
C PHE A 687 14.44 14.64 -10.63
N GLU A 688 15.34 14.99 -11.56
CA GLU A 688 16.55 15.82 -11.32
C GLU A 688 17.47 15.34 -10.17
N ARG A 689 17.37 14.09 -9.68
CA ARG A 689 18.38 13.50 -8.80
C ARG A 689 19.59 13.06 -9.62
N GLY A 690 20.71 13.79 -9.52
CA GLY A 690 21.97 13.43 -10.18
C GLY A 690 22.47 12.04 -9.75
N GLY A 691 23.06 11.28 -10.70
CA GLY A 691 23.89 10.10 -10.39
C GLY A 691 23.26 8.70 -10.45
N SER A 692 21.95 8.53 -10.66
CA SER A 692 21.35 7.16 -10.68
C SER A 692 21.26 6.54 -12.09
N ARG A 693 21.74 5.29 -12.27
CA ARG A 693 21.50 4.48 -13.50
C ARG A 693 20.01 4.41 -13.84
N VAL A 694 19.15 4.38 -12.83
CA VAL A 694 17.69 4.34 -12.94
C VAL A 694 17.12 5.61 -13.60
N GLY A 695 17.63 6.80 -13.24
CA GLY A 695 17.20 8.06 -13.85
C GLY A 695 17.50 8.15 -15.36
N SER A 696 18.59 7.54 -15.83
CA SER A 696 18.91 7.52 -17.27
C SER A 696 17.91 6.70 -18.09
N ARG A 697 17.45 5.56 -17.54
CA ARG A 697 16.45 4.69 -18.18
C ARG A 697 15.08 5.36 -18.25
N PHE A 698 14.67 6.05 -17.18
CA PHE A 698 13.41 6.78 -17.19
C PHE A 698 13.41 7.96 -18.18
N ARG A 699 14.54 8.65 -18.36
CA ARG A 699 14.67 9.70 -19.39
C ARG A 699 14.58 9.14 -20.82
N ALA A 700 15.14 7.95 -21.08
CA ALA A 700 15.02 7.30 -22.38
C ALA A 700 13.57 6.90 -22.68
N PHE A 701 12.88 6.33 -21.69
CA PHE A 701 11.47 5.99 -21.77
C PHE A 701 10.57 7.22 -21.97
N ASP A 702 10.86 8.32 -21.27
CA ASP A 702 10.12 9.58 -21.43
C ASP A 702 10.21 10.13 -22.86
N ARG A 703 11.41 10.13 -23.45
CA ARG A 703 11.59 10.55 -24.84
C ARG A 703 10.79 9.68 -25.81
N TRP A 704 10.80 8.36 -25.59
CA TRP A 704 10.02 7.43 -26.41
C TRP A 704 8.50 7.68 -26.30
N LEU A 705 7.97 7.87 -25.09
CA LEU A 705 6.55 8.18 -24.89
C LEU A 705 6.15 9.51 -25.53
N ASN A 706 7.00 10.54 -25.46
CA ASN A 706 6.70 11.83 -26.05
C ASN A 706 6.85 11.84 -27.59
N THR A 707 7.52 10.86 -28.19
CA THR A 707 7.50 10.67 -29.66
C THR A 707 6.23 10.01 -30.17
N LEU A 708 5.43 9.39 -29.29
CA LEU A 708 4.11 8.88 -29.67
C LEU A 708 3.13 10.03 -29.56
N HIS A 709 2.58 10.49 -30.68
CA HIS A 709 1.43 11.40 -30.69
C HIS A 709 0.20 10.60 -31.14
N ALA A 710 -0.93 10.78 -30.43
CA ALA A 710 -2.16 10.05 -30.74
C ALA A 710 -2.63 10.32 -32.19
N ASP A 711 -2.44 11.56 -32.65
CA ASP A 711 -2.77 11.98 -34.00
C ASP A 711 -1.89 11.29 -35.04
N ASP A 712 -0.57 11.20 -34.84
CA ASP A 712 0.35 10.51 -35.75
C ASP A 712 0.09 9.00 -35.81
N LEU A 713 -0.27 8.38 -34.68
CA LEU A 713 -0.62 6.96 -34.62
C LEU A 713 -1.93 6.66 -35.35
N LEU A 714 -2.97 7.46 -35.11
CA LEU A 714 -4.25 7.35 -35.82
C LEU A 714 -4.05 7.62 -37.32
N HIS A 715 -3.23 8.60 -37.68
CA HIS A 715 -2.92 8.95 -39.06
C HIS A 715 -2.11 7.83 -39.77
N ALA A 716 -1.14 7.22 -39.07
CA ALA A 716 -0.35 6.10 -39.57
C ALA A 716 -1.18 4.82 -39.72
N VAL A 717 -2.05 4.49 -38.76
CA VAL A 717 -2.97 3.35 -38.86
C VAL A 717 -3.97 3.55 -40.00
N ALA A 718 -4.54 4.76 -40.14
CA ALA A 718 -5.45 5.08 -41.23
C ALA A 718 -4.79 4.99 -42.62
N HIS A 719 -3.53 5.39 -42.76
CA HIS A 719 -2.83 5.39 -44.06
C HIS A 719 -2.15 4.06 -44.39
N ARG A 720 -1.73 3.28 -43.39
CA ARG A 720 -1.01 2.00 -43.59
C ARG A 720 -1.88 0.77 -43.31
N TRP A 721 -3.19 0.91 -43.18
CA TRP A 721 -4.10 -0.21 -42.92
C TRP A 721 -3.97 -1.33 -43.96
N LYS A 722 -3.73 -0.99 -45.23
CA LYS A 722 -3.50 -1.99 -46.30
C LYS A 722 -2.20 -2.77 -46.10
N ALA A 723 -1.14 -2.10 -45.63
CA ALA A 723 0.13 -2.75 -45.32
C ALA A 723 -0.03 -3.66 -44.09
N LEU A 724 -0.69 -3.19 -43.03
CA LEU A 724 -1.02 -3.98 -41.84
C LEU A 724 -1.91 -5.19 -42.16
N ALA A 725 -2.92 -5.02 -43.01
CA ALA A 725 -3.77 -6.10 -43.50
C ALA A 725 -2.98 -7.10 -44.36
N SER A 726 -2.01 -6.64 -45.15
CA SER A 726 -1.15 -7.52 -45.95
C SER A 726 -0.17 -8.33 -45.09
N THR A 727 0.38 -7.76 -44.02
CA THR A 727 1.21 -8.51 -43.07
C THR A 727 0.36 -9.51 -42.29
N ALA A 728 -0.83 -9.12 -41.84
CA ALA A 728 -1.77 -10.05 -41.19
C ALA A 728 -2.18 -11.20 -42.13
N GLY A 729 -2.44 -10.90 -43.41
CA GLY A 729 -2.71 -11.89 -44.45
C GLY A 729 -1.50 -12.81 -44.72
N GLY A 730 -0.28 -12.26 -44.73
CA GLY A 730 0.94 -13.04 -44.86
C GLY A 730 1.18 -14.00 -43.69
N VAL A 731 0.90 -13.56 -42.47
CA VAL A 731 0.95 -14.42 -41.27
C VAL A 731 -0.12 -15.51 -41.35
N ALA A 732 -1.35 -15.18 -41.76
CA ALA A 732 -2.41 -16.16 -41.94
C ALA A 732 -2.06 -17.22 -43.01
N LEU A 733 -1.43 -16.80 -44.12
CA LEU A 733 -0.95 -17.72 -45.15
C LEU A 733 0.18 -18.62 -44.64
N ALA A 734 1.10 -18.08 -43.83
CA ALA A 734 2.17 -18.86 -43.22
C ALA A 734 1.62 -19.90 -42.21
N VAL A 735 0.61 -19.53 -41.43
CA VAL A 735 -0.10 -20.45 -40.51
C VAL A 735 -0.88 -21.52 -41.29
N TRP A 736 -1.51 -21.18 -42.40
CA TRP A 736 -2.16 -22.17 -43.25
C TRP A 736 -1.13 -23.12 -43.89
N ALA A 737 -0.03 -22.59 -44.42
CA ALA A 737 1.05 -23.38 -45.00
C ALA A 737 1.73 -24.30 -43.99
N SER A 738 1.82 -23.93 -42.70
CA SER A 738 2.44 -24.79 -41.68
C SER A 738 1.63 -26.07 -41.42
N THR A 739 0.34 -26.10 -41.77
CA THR A 739 -0.49 -27.33 -41.68
C THR A 739 -0.07 -28.43 -42.68
N ALA A 740 0.79 -28.09 -43.65
CA ALA A 740 1.47 -29.03 -44.54
C ALA A 740 2.47 -29.94 -43.83
N LEU A 741 2.98 -29.53 -42.67
CA LEU A 741 3.98 -30.28 -41.91
C LEU A 741 3.28 -31.24 -40.93
N VAL A 742 3.59 -32.52 -41.03
CA VAL A 742 3.09 -33.55 -40.11
C VAL A 742 4.26 -34.35 -39.57
N GLN A 743 4.38 -34.37 -38.25
CA GLN A 743 5.26 -35.28 -37.55
C GLN A 743 4.50 -36.55 -37.16
N VAL A 744 4.97 -37.71 -37.61
CA VAL A 744 4.51 -39.03 -37.17
C VAL A 744 5.52 -39.55 -36.15
N ASN A 745 5.07 -39.87 -34.95
CA ASN A 745 5.94 -40.34 -33.87
C ASN A 745 6.45 -41.76 -34.11
N ALA A 746 7.49 -42.18 -33.38
CA ALA A 746 8.13 -43.49 -33.53
C ALA A 746 7.19 -44.69 -33.33
N ASP A 747 6.13 -44.51 -32.53
CA ASP A 747 5.09 -45.48 -32.21
C ASP A 747 3.83 -45.33 -33.07
N GLU A 748 3.82 -44.39 -34.03
CA GLU A 748 2.66 -44.06 -34.84
C GLU A 748 2.88 -44.39 -36.32
N VAL A 749 1.80 -44.73 -37.01
CA VAL A 749 1.71 -44.81 -38.46
C VAL A 749 0.62 -43.84 -38.89
N GLY A 750 0.98 -42.88 -39.75
CA GLY A 750 0.02 -41.95 -40.34
C GLY A 750 -0.68 -42.60 -41.52
N VAL A 751 -1.99 -42.45 -41.66
CA VAL A 751 -2.72 -42.88 -42.86
C VAL A 751 -3.22 -41.65 -43.58
N ALA A 752 -2.65 -41.37 -44.76
CA ALA A 752 -2.90 -40.15 -45.51
C ALA A 752 -4.09 -40.32 -46.45
N GLN A 753 -5.02 -39.36 -46.39
CA GLN A 753 -6.17 -39.24 -47.27
C GLN A 753 -6.09 -37.92 -48.02
N ARG A 754 -6.31 -37.94 -49.34
CA ARG A 754 -6.44 -36.73 -50.14
C ARG A 754 -7.84 -36.67 -50.73
N PHE A 755 -8.59 -35.62 -50.40
CA PHE A 755 -10.03 -35.52 -50.74
C PHE A 755 -10.83 -36.79 -50.39
N GLY A 756 -10.50 -37.44 -49.27
CA GLY A 756 -11.14 -38.66 -48.80
C GLY A 756 -10.66 -39.97 -49.43
N ALA A 757 -9.81 -39.94 -50.47
CA ALA A 757 -9.22 -41.16 -51.05
C ALA A 757 -7.92 -41.58 -50.33
N LEU A 758 -7.75 -42.87 -50.06
CA LEU A 758 -6.56 -43.44 -49.42
C LEU A 758 -5.35 -43.30 -50.36
N ARG A 759 -4.30 -42.61 -49.91
CA ARG A 759 -3.07 -42.38 -50.69
C ARG A 759 -1.90 -43.24 -50.24
N GLY A 760 -1.91 -43.71 -48.99
CA GLY A 760 -0.89 -44.59 -48.43
C GLY A 760 -0.68 -44.36 -46.93
N THR A 761 0.22 -45.15 -46.34
CA THR A 761 0.70 -44.98 -44.97
C THR A 761 1.99 -44.14 -44.95
N LEU A 762 2.19 -43.39 -43.88
CA LEU A 762 3.36 -42.58 -43.59
C LEU A 762 4.13 -43.24 -42.44
N GLU A 763 5.40 -43.51 -42.69
CA GLU A 763 6.33 -44.03 -41.67
C GLU A 763 6.64 -42.97 -40.60
N PRO A 764 7.16 -43.36 -39.42
CA PRO A 764 7.63 -42.42 -38.42
C PRO A 764 8.63 -41.39 -38.98
N GLY A 765 8.41 -40.11 -38.70
CA GLY A 765 9.23 -39.02 -39.22
C GLY A 765 8.44 -37.76 -39.55
N LEU A 766 9.15 -36.72 -40.03
CA LEU A 766 8.55 -35.48 -40.49
C LEU A 766 8.20 -35.57 -41.98
N HIS A 767 6.93 -35.35 -42.31
CA HIS A 767 6.41 -35.42 -43.68
C HIS A 767 5.84 -34.07 -44.11
N VAL A 768 6.06 -33.74 -45.38
CA VAL A 768 5.46 -32.57 -46.04
C VAL A 768 4.32 -33.06 -46.95
N ARG A 769 3.14 -32.49 -46.77
CA ARG A 769 1.91 -32.82 -47.52
C ARG A 769 1.16 -31.56 -47.93
N TRP A 770 0.00 -31.71 -48.58
CA TRP A 770 -0.86 -30.56 -48.83
C TRP A 770 -1.47 -30.02 -47.52
N PRO A 771 -1.58 -28.68 -47.36
CA PRO A 771 -2.27 -28.06 -46.24
C PRO A 771 -3.72 -28.55 -46.10
N TRP A 772 -4.24 -28.52 -44.88
CA TRP A 772 -5.66 -28.77 -44.65
C TRP A 772 -6.51 -27.71 -45.41
N PRO A 773 -7.62 -28.08 -46.07
CA PRO A 773 -8.35 -29.36 -46.03
C PRO A 773 -8.01 -30.36 -47.15
N ILE A 774 -6.96 -30.14 -47.96
CA ILE A 774 -6.67 -30.95 -49.16
C ILE A 774 -6.23 -32.38 -48.80
N GLU A 775 -5.33 -32.51 -47.82
CA GLU A 775 -4.79 -33.81 -47.37
C GLU A 775 -4.89 -33.91 -45.84
N THR A 776 -5.59 -34.93 -45.35
CA THR A 776 -5.75 -35.26 -43.93
C THR A 776 -4.91 -36.51 -43.61
N VAL A 777 -4.46 -36.63 -42.36
CA VAL A 777 -3.65 -37.76 -41.90
C VAL A 777 -4.22 -38.18 -40.57
N THR A 778 -4.70 -39.42 -40.54
CA THR A 778 -5.17 -40.07 -39.32
C THR A 778 -4.00 -40.86 -38.77
N LYS A 779 -3.50 -40.49 -37.59
CA LYS A 779 -2.40 -41.22 -36.94
C LYS A 779 -2.99 -42.34 -36.11
N LEU A 780 -2.40 -43.52 -36.23
CA LEU A 780 -2.74 -44.71 -35.44
C LEU A 780 -1.46 -45.23 -34.80
N ARG A 781 -1.58 -45.90 -33.66
CA ARG A 781 -0.47 -46.59 -32.99
C ARG A 781 -0.58 -48.10 -33.22
N PRO A 782 0.18 -48.68 -34.17
CA PRO A 782 0.20 -50.12 -34.34
C PRO A 782 0.72 -50.77 -33.05
N GLY A 783 0.04 -51.80 -32.56
CA GLY A 783 0.40 -52.47 -31.31
C GLY A 783 -0.22 -51.89 -30.02
N GLU A 784 -0.95 -50.77 -30.09
CA GLU A 784 -1.78 -50.33 -28.97
C GLU A 784 -2.91 -51.35 -28.72
N ILE A 785 -3.06 -51.78 -27.47
CA ILE A 785 -4.13 -52.70 -27.08
C ILE A 785 -5.43 -51.90 -27.00
N ARG A 786 -6.32 -52.15 -27.95
CA ARG A 786 -7.68 -51.64 -27.98
C ARG A 786 -8.62 -52.62 -27.31
N THR A 787 -9.72 -52.11 -26.77
CA THR A 787 -10.68 -52.88 -25.98
C THR A 787 -12.09 -52.64 -26.49
N VAL A 788 -12.80 -53.72 -26.80
CA VAL A 788 -14.24 -53.70 -27.14
C VAL A 788 -15.01 -54.26 -25.96
N GLU A 789 -15.95 -53.45 -25.47
CA GLU A 789 -16.85 -53.82 -24.38
C GLU A 789 -18.06 -54.58 -24.95
N VAL A 790 -18.44 -55.66 -24.27
CA VAL A 790 -19.57 -56.55 -24.60
C VAL A 790 -20.47 -56.65 -23.37
N GLY A 791 -21.77 -56.36 -23.53
CA GLY A 791 -22.73 -56.32 -22.41
C GLY A 791 -22.78 -54.98 -21.66
N PHE A 792 -21.81 -54.09 -21.91
CA PHE A 792 -21.75 -52.77 -21.30
C PHE A 792 -21.06 -51.72 -22.17
N ARG A 793 -21.19 -50.45 -21.78
CA ARG A 793 -20.49 -49.30 -22.37
C ARG A 793 -19.97 -48.38 -21.28
N ALA A 794 -18.71 -47.96 -21.35
CA ALA A 794 -18.24 -46.84 -20.55
C ALA A 794 -18.99 -45.54 -20.94
N LEU A 795 -19.65 -44.91 -19.97
CA LEU A 795 -20.34 -43.64 -20.12
C LEU A 795 -19.30 -42.51 -20.18
N THR A 796 -19.23 -41.80 -21.31
CA THR A 796 -18.51 -40.52 -21.41
C THR A 796 -18.96 -39.56 -20.31
N ASP A 797 -18.03 -38.78 -19.75
CA ASP A 797 -18.25 -37.89 -18.59
C ASP A 797 -19.48 -36.97 -18.67
N ASP A 798 -19.89 -36.56 -19.88
CA ASP A 798 -21.08 -35.72 -20.10
C ASP A 798 -22.41 -36.51 -20.01
N ARG A 799 -22.44 -37.72 -20.57
CA ARG A 799 -23.63 -38.59 -20.53
C ARG A 799 -23.86 -39.13 -19.12
N ASN A 800 -22.77 -39.40 -18.41
CA ASN A 800 -22.78 -39.82 -17.01
C ASN A 800 -23.37 -38.72 -16.11
N ARG A 801 -23.02 -37.44 -16.37
CA ARG A 801 -23.62 -36.27 -15.71
C ARG A 801 -25.11 -36.09 -16.01
N GLN A 802 -25.54 -36.29 -17.26
CA GLN A 802 -26.96 -36.19 -17.63
C GLN A 802 -27.82 -37.28 -16.99
N LEU A 803 -27.32 -38.54 -16.94
CA LEU A 803 -28.02 -39.64 -16.26
C LEU A 803 -28.07 -39.46 -14.74
N GLN A 804 -27.03 -38.88 -14.13
CA GLN A 804 -27.05 -38.50 -12.72
C GLN A 804 -28.06 -37.37 -12.44
N GLN A 805 -28.18 -36.37 -13.33
CA GLN A 805 -29.22 -35.34 -13.23
C GLN A 805 -30.63 -35.92 -13.39
N ALA A 806 -30.86 -36.78 -14.38
CA ALA A 806 -32.16 -37.43 -14.57
C ALA A 806 -32.57 -38.30 -13.37
N ARG A 807 -31.61 -39.01 -12.73
CA ARG A 807 -31.83 -39.76 -11.49
C ARG A 807 -32.10 -38.85 -10.29
N ALA A 808 -31.42 -37.70 -10.20
CA ALA A 808 -31.67 -36.71 -9.17
C ALA A 808 -33.05 -36.06 -9.31
N ASP A 809 -33.52 -35.85 -10.54
CA ASP A 809 -34.86 -35.32 -10.83
C ASP A 809 -35.95 -36.37 -10.54
N GLN A 810 -35.72 -37.65 -10.86
CA GLN A 810 -36.62 -38.75 -10.46
C GLN A 810 -36.69 -38.92 -8.94
N GLN A 811 -35.57 -38.74 -8.22
CA GLN A 811 -35.55 -38.75 -6.76
C GLN A 811 -36.26 -37.53 -6.14
N ARG A 812 -36.22 -36.36 -6.80
CA ARG A 812 -37.01 -35.19 -6.38
C ARG A 812 -38.51 -35.41 -6.58
N LEU A 813 -38.92 -36.05 -7.67
CA LEU A 813 -40.31 -36.43 -7.92
C LEU A 813 -40.84 -37.47 -6.92
N ARG A 814 -40.00 -38.40 -6.46
CA ARG A 814 -40.38 -39.37 -5.40
C ARG A 814 -40.46 -38.78 -4.00
N ARG A 815 -39.96 -37.56 -3.76
CA ARG A 815 -40.05 -36.88 -2.45
C ARG A 815 -41.40 -36.21 -2.17
N SER A 816 -42.36 -36.23 -3.11
CA SER A 816 -43.73 -35.73 -2.87
C SER A 816 -44.75 -36.81 -2.49
N GLY A 817 -44.33 -38.06 -2.25
CA GLY A 817 -45.22 -39.13 -1.78
C GLY A 817 -44.51 -39.99 -0.73
N SER A 818 -45.12 -40.14 0.44
CA SER A 818 -44.57 -40.92 1.55
C SER A 818 -44.46 -42.41 1.21
N THR A 819 -43.25 -42.92 1.03
CA THR A 819 -42.90 -44.33 1.22
C THR A 819 -41.46 -44.45 1.74
N SER A 820 -41.24 -45.39 2.66
CA SER A 820 -40.06 -45.51 3.53
C SER A 820 -38.75 -45.76 2.78
N ALA A 821 -37.71 -45.05 3.21
CA ALA A 821 -36.35 -45.13 2.67
C ALA A 821 -35.53 -46.29 3.27
N SER A 822 -35.95 -47.54 3.05
CA SER A 822 -35.19 -48.74 3.49
C SER A 822 -34.78 -49.70 2.36
N ASP A 823 -35.16 -49.46 1.10
CA ASP A 823 -34.88 -50.38 -0.02
C ASP A 823 -33.68 -49.99 -0.90
N ALA A 824 -32.96 -48.91 -0.58
CA ALA A 824 -31.92 -48.38 -1.48
C ALA A 824 -30.52 -49.04 -1.33
N THR A 825 -30.34 -49.99 -0.42
CA THR A 825 -29.04 -50.63 -0.13
C THR A 825 -28.82 -51.99 -0.79
N LEU A 826 -29.75 -52.45 -1.62
CA LEU A 826 -29.67 -53.76 -2.27
C LEU A 826 -29.35 -53.63 -3.74
N THR A 827 -28.08 -53.40 -4.06
CA THR A 827 -27.58 -53.72 -5.41
C THR A 827 -26.16 -54.29 -5.32
N TRP A 828 -25.97 -55.45 -5.94
CA TRP A 828 -24.69 -56.05 -6.30
C TRP A 828 -23.93 -55.19 -7.35
N ALA A 829 -24.10 -53.87 -7.29
CA ALA A 829 -23.71 -52.91 -8.32
C ALA A 829 -22.50 -52.05 -7.91
N ALA A 830 -22.02 -52.15 -6.68
CA ALA A 830 -21.05 -51.18 -6.15
C ALA A 830 -19.62 -51.28 -6.73
N ALA A 831 -19.24 -52.36 -7.42
CA ALA A 831 -17.90 -52.45 -8.02
C ALA A 831 -17.82 -51.89 -9.46
N HIS A 832 -18.96 -51.81 -10.19
CA HIS A 832 -18.96 -51.46 -11.61
C HIS A 832 -20.12 -50.54 -12.06
N ALA A 833 -20.85 -49.89 -11.15
CA ALA A 833 -21.96 -48.99 -11.49
C ALA A 833 -21.54 -47.56 -11.87
N ASP A 834 -20.35 -47.11 -11.48
CA ASP A 834 -19.93 -45.74 -11.77
C ASP A 834 -19.36 -45.66 -13.19
N GLY A 835 -20.14 -45.04 -14.08
CA GLY A 835 -19.70 -44.73 -15.44
C GLY A 835 -19.81 -45.87 -16.43
N VAL A 836 -20.71 -46.83 -16.22
CA VAL A 836 -20.98 -47.90 -17.18
C VAL A 836 -22.48 -48.05 -17.47
N GLN A 837 -22.89 -47.90 -18.73
CA GLN A 837 -24.23 -48.20 -19.22
C GLN A 837 -24.31 -49.68 -19.59
N ARG A 838 -25.19 -50.43 -18.92
CA ARG A 838 -25.45 -51.83 -19.25
C ARG A 838 -26.33 -51.95 -20.49
N LEU A 839 -26.09 -52.99 -21.28
CA LEU A 839 -26.88 -53.32 -22.45
C LEU A 839 -27.40 -54.74 -22.28
N THR A 840 -28.61 -54.86 -21.72
CA THR A 840 -29.28 -56.13 -21.42
C THR A 840 -29.41 -57.04 -22.63
N ASP A 841 -29.61 -56.43 -23.81
CA ASP A 841 -29.70 -57.15 -25.08
C ASP A 841 -28.39 -57.88 -25.42
N GLU A 842 -27.23 -57.40 -24.95
CA GLU A 842 -25.92 -58.02 -25.18
C GLU A 842 -25.46 -58.89 -23.99
N SER A 843 -25.86 -58.56 -22.76
CA SER A 843 -25.37 -59.23 -21.54
C SER A 843 -26.19 -60.43 -21.09
N LEU A 844 -27.48 -60.51 -21.41
CA LEU A 844 -28.37 -61.55 -20.89
C LEU A 844 -28.25 -62.86 -21.68
N LEU A 845 -27.88 -63.94 -20.99
CA LEU A 845 -27.64 -65.28 -21.51
C LEU A 845 -28.43 -66.32 -20.70
N ILE A 846 -28.68 -67.49 -21.30
CA ILE A 846 -29.28 -68.66 -20.63
C ILE A 846 -28.19 -69.73 -20.52
N THR A 847 -27.97 -70.25 -19.31
CA THR A 847 -27.02 -71.34 -19.06
C THR A 847 -27.63 -72.71 -19.35
N GLY A 848 -26.80 -73.75 -19.48
CA GLY A 848 -27.25 -75.12 -19.80
C GLY A 848 -28.16 -75.76 -18.74
N ASP A 849 -28.15 -75.26 -17.51
CA ASP A 849 -29.07 -75.63 -16.42
C ASP A 849 -30.35 -74.75 -16.37
N GLY A 850 -30.58 -73.92 -17.38
CA GLY A 850 -31.80 -73.12 -17.53
C GLY A 850 -31.84 -71.84 -16.69
N ASN A 851 -30.73 -71.45 -16.08
CA ASN A 851 -30.64 -70.20 -15.32
C ASN A 851 -30.36 -69.02 -16.26
N LEU A 852 -30.97 -67.87 -15.96
CA LEU A 852 -30.64 -66.60 -16.61
C LEU A 852 -29.43 -65.98 -15.92
N VAL A 853 -28.49 -65.47 -16.72
CA VAL A 853 -27.26 -64.82 -16.24
C VAL A 853 -26.94 -63.60 -17.09
N GLU A 854 -26.45 -62.54 -16.46
CA GLU A 854 -25.85 -61.39 -17.13
C GLU A 854 -24.33 -61.55 -17.14
N LEU A 855 -23.73 -61.44 -18.34
CA LEU A 855 -22.29 -61.52 -18.57
C LEU A 855 -21.76 -60.19 -19.12
N LEU A 856 -20.73 -59.64 -18.47
CA LEU A 856 -19.99 -58.47 -18.92
C LEU A 856 -18.57 -58.88 -19.28
N ALA A 857 -18.10 -58.52 -20.47
CA ALA A 857 -16.77 -58.92 -20.93
C ALA A 857 -16.11 -57.84 -21.79
N THR A 858 -14.78 -57.90 -21.89
CA THR A 858 -14.02 -57.13 -22.87
C THR A 858 -13.19 -58.02 -23.77
N VAL A 859 -13.09 -57.60 -25.03
CA VAL A 859 -12.23 -58.21 -26.05
C VAL A 859 -11.09 -57.24 -26.34
N ARG A 860 -9.86 -57.66 -26.10
CA ARG A 860 -8.65 -56.87 -26.32
C ARG A 860 -7.97 -57.31 -27.61
N TYR A 861 -7.65 -56.36 -28.47
CA TYR A 861 -7.01 -56.61 -29.76
C TYR A 861 -5.99 -55.52 -30.10
N THR A 862 -5.06 -55.81 -30.99
CA THR A 862 -4.09 -54.83 -31.53
C THR A 862 -4.29 -54.69 -33.04
N VAL A 863 -4.11 -53.48 -33.57
CA VAL A 863 -4.18 -53.23 -35.01
C VAL A 863 -2.85 -53.64 -35.65
N THR A 864 -2.90 -54.54 -36.63
CA THR A 864 -1.75 -55.03 -37.40
C THR A 864 -1.68 -54.41 -38.80
N ASP A 865 -2.82 -54.04 -39.39
CA ASP A 865 -2.90 -53.30 -40.66
C ASP A 865 -3.81 -52.05 -40.50
N PRO A 866 -3.22 -50.86 -40.28
CA PRO A 866 -3.95 -49.61 -40.08
C PRO A 866 -4.86 -49.20 -41.24
N ALA A 867 -4.50 -49.53 -42.48
CA ALA A 867 -5.29 -49.17 -43.65
C ALA A 867 -6.52 -50.07 -43.76
N ARG A 868 -6.36 -51.38 -43.56
CA ARG A 868 -7.50 -52.32 -43.51
C ARG A 868 -8.40 -52.09 -42.32
N PHE A 869 -7.85 -51.74 -41.16
CA PHE A 869 -8.65 -51.45 -39.97
C PHE A 869 -9.54 -50.20 -40.13
N LEU A 870 -9.03 -49.14 -40.76
CA LEU A 870 -9.79 -47.89 -40.96
C LEU A 870 -10.80 -47.96 -42.12
N PHE A 871 -10.50 -48.74 -43.15
CA PHE A 871 -11.25 -48.68 -44.42
C PHE A 871 -11.83 -50.02 -44.89
N GLY A 872 -11.40 -51.14 -44.33
CA GLY A 872 -11.89 -52.48 -44.69
C GLY A 872 -13.30 -52.74 -44.16
N THR A 873 -13.67 -52.14 -43.04
CA THR A 873 -15.04 -52.16 -42.51
C THR A 873 -15.42 -50.78 -41.98
N ARG A 874 -16.72 -50.48 -42.04
CA ARG A 874 -17.25 -49.18 -41.57
C ARG A 874 -17.08 -48.99 -40.06
N ASP A 875 -17.08 -50.09 -39.31
CA ASP A 875 -16.91 -50.13 -37.86
C ASP A 875 -16.39 -51.52 -37.43
N ALA A 876 -15.07 -51.66 -37.31
CA ALA A 876 -14.44 -52.92 -36.91
C ALA A 876 -14.82 -53.32 -35.47
N ASP A 877 -15.00 -52.35 -34.57
CA ASP A 877 -15.34 -52.59 -33.17
C ASP A 877 -16.75 -53.19 -33.05
N ALA A 878 -17.71 -52.72 -33.85
CA ALA A 878 -19.06 -53.28 -33.90
C ALA A 878 -19.07 -54.74 -34.37
N VAL A 879 -18.26 -55.09 -35.38
CA VAL A 879 -18.17 -56.47 -35.90
C VAL A 879 -17.56 -57.43 -34.87
N ILE A 880 -16.51 -57.00 -34.17
CA ILE A 880 -15.90 -57.77 -33.08
C ILE A 880 -16.92 -58.00 -31.97
N ARG A 881 -17.65 -56.94 -31.59
CA ARG A 881 -18.67 -56.98 -30.53
C ARG A 881 -19.79 -57.97 -30.83
N SER A 882 -20.44 -57.85 -31.99
CA SER A 882 -21.56 -58.72 -32.36
C SER A 882 -21.14 -60.19 -32.46
N THR A 883 -19.91 -60.44 -32.94
CA THR A 883 -19.36 -61.79 -33.05
C THR A 883 -19.05 -62.38 -31.67
N ALA A 884 -18.49 -61.57 -30.76
CA ALA A 884 -18.21 -61.99 -29.38
C ALA A 884 -19.50 -62.32 -28.62
N GLU A 885 -20.54 -61.49 -28.75
CA GLU A 885 -21.87 -61.74 -28.18
C GLU A 885 -22.43 -63.10 -28.62
N SER A 886 -22.38 -63.39 -29.93
CA SER A 886 -22.84 -64.67 -30.46
C SER A 886 -22.06 -65.86 -29.91
N VAL A 887 -20.75 -65.72 -29.72
CA VAL A 887 -19.90 -66.78 -29.15
C VAL A 887 -20.22 -67.01 -27.67
N PHE A 888 -20.47 -65.94 -26.89
CA PHE A 888 -20.87 -66.08 -25.49
C PHE A 888 -22.21 -66.80 -25.34
N ARG A 889 -23.20 -66.48 -26.19
CA ARG A 889 -24.49 -67.20 -26.21
C ARG A 889 -24.33 -68.68 -26.51
N GLU A 890 -23.50 -69.04 -27.48
CA GLU A 890 -23.21 -70.44 -27.84
C GLU A 890 -22.57 -71.19 -26.67
N LEU A 891 -21.57 -70.60 -26.02
CA LEU A 891 -20.81 -71.26 -24.95
C LEU A 891 -21.57 -71.34 -23.64
N ALA A 892 -22.33 -70.30 -23.27
CA ALA A 892 -23.12 -70.29 -22.04
C ALA A 892 -24.22 -71.35 -22.05
N ALA A 893 -24.89 -71.55 -23.20
CA ALA A 893 -25.96 -72.53 -23.35
C ALA A 893 -25.52 -73.99 -23.11
N GLY A 894 -24.22 -74.27 -23.16
CA GLY A 894 -23.67 -75.62 -22.99
C GLY A 894 -23.18 -75.98 -21.58
N GLN A 895 -23.23 -75.07 -20.60
CA GLN A 895 -22.63 -75.29 -19.26
C GLN A 895 -23.55 -74.87 -18.10
N PRO A 896 -23.51 -75.55 -16.92
CA PRO A 896 -24.22 -75.10 -15.72
C PRO A 896 -23.68 -73.77 -15.16
N PHE A 897 -24.55 -72.98 -14.51
CA PHE A 897 -24.19 -71.66 -13.96
C PHE A 897 -23.04 -71.70 -12.94
N LEU A 898 -23.07 -72.68 -12.03
CA LEU A 898 -22.09 -72.77 -10.94
C LEU A 898 -20.67 -73.06 -11.46
N ASP A 899 -20.55 -73.77 -12.59
CA ASP A 899 -19.27 -74.09 -13.22
C ASP A 899 -18.64 -72.84 -13.85
N LEU A 900 -19.47 -71.94 -14.40
CA LEU A 900 -19.04 -70.65 -14.95
C LEU A 900 -18.55 -69.68 -13.86
N LEU A 901 -19.04 -69.79 -12.62
CA LEU A 901 -18.67 -68.93 -11.49
C LEU A 901 -17.40 -69.34 -10.73
N THR A 902 -17.00 -70.61 -10.79
CA THR A 902 -16.04 -71.18 -9.83
C THR A 902 -14.69 -71.55 -10.45
N THR A 903 -14.52 -72.77 -10.96
CA THR A 903 -13.20 -73.35 -11.30
C THR A 903 -12.90 -73.43 -12.80
N THR A 904 -13.86 -73.12 -13.69
CA THR A 904 -13.69 -73.26 -15.14
C THR A 904 -13.59 -71.95 -15.93
N ARG A 905 -13.58 -70.78 -15.26
CA ARG A 905 -13.57 -69.44 -15.89
C ARG A 905 -12.45 -69.24 -16.92
N GLY A 906 -11.21 -69.61 -16.58
CA GLY A 906 -10.08 -69.50 -17.53
C GLY A 906 -10.20 -70.43 -18.74
N ALA A 907 -10.79 -71.62 -18.57
CA ALA A 907 -11.05 -72.55 -19.67
C ALA A 907 -12.24 -72.11 -20.55
N PHE A 908 -13.18 -71.35 -19.99
CA PHE A 908 -14.25 -70.70 -20.73
C PHE A 908 -13.72 -69.55 -21.59
N GLU A 909 -12.91 -68.65 -21.01
CA GLU A 909 -12.27 -67.53 -21.72
C GLU A 909 -11.38 -68.03 -22.87
N ALA A 910 -10.54 -69.04 -22.65
CA ALA A 910 -9.69 -69.61 -23.69
C ALA A 910 -10.48 -70.21 -24.87
N ARG A 911 -11.61 -70.90 -24.60
CA ARG A 911 -12.50 -71.43 -25.64
C ARG A 911 -13.25 -70.31 -26.37
N ALA A 912 -13.63 -69.25 -25.67
CA ALA A 912 -14.28 -68.07 -26.25
C ALA A 912 -13.35 -67.33 -27.22
N VAL A 913 -12.08 -67.13 -26.87
CA VAL A 913 -11.07 -66.52 -27.77
C VAL A 913 -10.91 -67.33 -29.06
N ASP A 914 -10.71 -68.64 -28.96
CA ASP A 914 -10.50 -69.49 -30.14
C ASP A 914 -11.73 -69.55 -31.06
N ARG A 915 -12.94 -69.59 -30.46
CA ARG A 915 -14.19 -69.58 -31.21
C ARG A 915 -14.45 -68.22 -31.88
N LEU A 916 -14.17 -67.11 -31.18
CA LEU A 916 -14.25 -65.76 -31.72
C LEU A 916 -13.28 -65.54 -32.88
N ALA A 917 -12.04 -65.99 -32.75
CA ALA A 917 -11.04 -65.90 -33.81
C ALA A 917 -11.46 -66.65 -35.08
N ARG A 918 -12.10 -67.83 -34.94
CA ARG A 918 -12.65 -68.59 -36.07
C ARG A 918 -13.82 -67.86 -36.73
N ARG A 919 -14.78 -67.35 -35.96
CA ARG A 919 -15.95 -66.64 -36.49
C ARG A 919 -15.57 -65.34 -37.19
N LEU A 920 -14.60 -64.57 -36.69
CA LEU A 920 -14.14 -63.35 -37.36
C LEU A 920 -13.50 -63.63 -38.72
N ARG A 921 -12.84 -64.79 -38.90
CA ARG A 921 -12.33 -65.21 -40.22
C ARG A 921 -13.45 -65.59 -41.20
N GLU A 922 -14.58 -66.08 -40.70
CA GLU A 922 -15.77 -66.38 -41.52
C GLU A 922 -16.51 -65.11 -41.94
N VAL A 923 -16.63 -64.13 -41.03
CA VAL A 923 -17.39 -62.88 -41.24
C VAL A 923 -16.61 -61.85 -42.07
N ALA A 924 -15.28 -61.84 -41.96
CA ALA A 924 -14.40 -60.94 -42.73
C ALA A 924 -13.31 -61.77 -43.45
N PRO A 925 -13.58 -62.30 -44.67
CA PRO A 925 -12.66 -63.17 -45.40
C PRO A 925 -11.32 -62.50 -45.72
N ASP A 926 -11.33 -61.18 -45.97
CA ASP A 926 -10.15 -60.37 -46.25
C ASP A 926 -9.41 -59.90 -44.98
N GLY A 927 -9.94 -60.24 -43.79
CA GLY A 927 -9.43 -59.88 -42.47
C GLY A 927 -9.72 -58.43 -42.05
N LEU A 928 -9.81 -58.20 -40.73
CA LEU A 928 -10.07 -56.88 -40.14
C LEU A 928 -8.81 -56.03 -39.90
N GLY A 929 -7.62 -56.53 -40.25
CA GLY A 929 -6.35 -55.86 -39.94
C GLY A 929 -6.03 -55.82 -38.43
N ILE A 930 -6.52 -56.79 -37.67
CA ILE A 930 -6.36 -56.90 -36.22
C ILE A 930 -5.79 -58.26 -35.80
N GLU A 931 -5.19 -58.30 -34.61
CA GLU A 931 -4.80 -59.51 -33.90
C GLU A 931 -5.48 -59.51 -32.52
N LEU A 932 -6.28 -60.54 -32.24
CA LEU A 932 -6.91 -60.72 -30.92
C LEU A 932 -5.84 -61.08 -29.90
N ARG A 933 -5.81 -60.38 -28.76
CA ARG A 933 -4.86 -60.62 -27.67
C ARG A 933 -5.48 -61.44 -26.56
N GLU A 934 -6.62 -60.99 -26.06
CA GLU A 934 -7.23 -61.50 -24.84
C GLU A 934 -8.74 -61.25 -24.87
N LEU A 935 -9.50 -62.10 -24.20
CA LEU A 935 -10.89 -61.88 -23.88
C LEU A 935 -11.07 -62.16 -22.39
N THR A 936 -11.56 -61.16 -21.66
CA THR A 936 -11.72 -61.22 -20.22
C THR A 936 -13.19 -61.06 -19.89
N VAL A 937 -13.77 -62.04 -19.18
CA VAL A 937 -15.08 -61.84 -18.55
C VAL A 937 -14.82 -61.00 -17.31
N HIS A 938 -15.51 -59.89 -17.13
CA HIS A 938 -15.38 -59.04 -15.94
C HIS A 938 -16.35 -59.50 -14.86
N ASP A 939 -17.60 -59.70 -15.24
CA ASP A 939 -18.68 -59.96 -14.30
C ASP A 939 -19.65 -61.01 -14.86
N LEU A 940 -20.18 -61.83 -13.96
CA LEU A 940 -21.18 -62.85 -14.23
C LEU A 940 -22.12 -62.95 -13.02
N HIS A 941 -23.36 -62.53 -13.19
CA HIS A 941 -24.31 -62.48 -12.08
C HIS A 941 -25.75 -62.83 -12.51
N PRO A 942 -26.62 -63.24 -11.58
CA PRO A 942 -28.04 -63.39 -11.86
C PRO A 942 -28.68 -62.03 -12.23
N PRO A 943 -29.76 -61.99 -13.04
CA PRO A 943 -30.44 -60.76 -13.42
C PRO A 943 -30.82 -59.90 -12.21
N GLN A 944 -30.70 -58.58 -12.35
CA GLN A 944 -30.93 -57.66 -11.21
C GLN A 944 -32.31 -57.81 -10.57
N GLU A 945 -33.31 -58.25 -11.35
CA GLU A 945 -34.69 -58.47 -10.90
C GLU A 945 -34.80 -59.52 -9.79
N VAL A 946 -33.86 -60.47 -9.72
CA VAL A 946 -33.84 -61.56 -8.72
C VAL A 946 -32.78 -61.38 -7.63
N VAL A 947 -31.89 -60.38 -7.78
CA VAL A 947 -30.79 -60.08 -6.85
C VAL A 947 -31.29 -59.69 -5.46
N ALA A 948 -32.42 -58.97 -5.36
CA ALA A 948 -33.01 -58.60 -4.07
C ALA A 948 -33.44 -59.82 -3.25
N SER A 949 -33.98 -60.85 -3.90
CA SER A 949 -34.39 -62.10 -3.24
C SER A 949 -33.18 -62.91 -2.76
N TYR A 950 -32.11 -62.97 -3.55
CA TYR A 950 -30.84 -63.59 -3.14
C TYR A 950 -30.21 -62.85 -1.95
N HIS A 951 -30.21 -61.52 -1.98
CA HIS A 951 -29.72 -60.72 -0.87
C HIS A 951 -30.57 -60.85 0.39
N ALA A 952 -31.90 -60.94 0.29
CA ALA A 952 -32.75 -61.12 1.47
C ALA A 952 -32.38 -62.38 2.25
N VAL A 953 -32.06 -63.47 1.54
CA VAL A 953 -31.59 -64.72 2.12
C VAL A 953 -30.19 -64.54 2.73
N ALA A 954 -29.26 -63.91 2.02
CA ALA A 954 -27.91 -63.65 2.53
C ALA A 954 -27.90 -62.69 3.73
N GLU A 955 -28.75 -61.68 3.73
CA GLU A 955 -28.91 -60.68 4.79
C GLU A 955 -29.53 -61.30 6.03
N ALA A 956 -30.48 -62.23 5.88
CA ALA A 956 -31.00 -62.99 7.02
C ALA A 956 -29.89 -63.80 7.71
N ILE A 957 -29.01 -64.44 6.93
CA ILE A 957 -27.86 -65.19 7.45
C ILE A 957 -26.85 -64.24 8.12
N GLN A 958 -26.52 -63.13 7.47
CA GLN A 958 -25.60 -62.12 8.02
C GLN A 958 -26.16 -61.45 9.27
N ARG A 959 -27.47 -61.14 9.34
CA ARG A 959 -28.09 -60.54 10.53
C ARG A 959 -27.94 -61.48 11.72
N ARG A 960 -28.20 -62.78 11.53
CA ARG A 960 -27.98 -63.79 12.59
C ARG A 960 -26.53 -63.76 13.09
N ASP A 961 -25.56 -63.83 12.17
CA ASP A 961 -24.15 -63.91 12.54
C ASP A 961 -23.61 -62.59 13.11
N LYS A 962 -24.10 -61.45 12.60
CA LYS A 962 -23.83 -60.11 13.13
C LYS A 962 -24.36 -59.95 14.54
N THR A 963 -25.59 -60.37 14.83
CA THR A 963 -26.15 -60.28 16.19
C THR A 963 -25.34 -61.11 17.18
N ILE A 964 -24.86 -62.29 16.77
CA ILE A 964 -23.98 -63.13 17.60
C ILE A 964 -22.64 -62.42 17.85
N ASN A 965 -22.02 -61.88 16.80
CA ASN A 965 -20.72 -61.20 16.91
C ASN A 965 -20.81 -59.86 17.65
N GLU A 966 -21.90 -59.12 17.51
CA GLU A 966 -22.15 -57.87 18.25
C GLU A 966 -22.37 -58.16 19.73
N ALA A 967 -23.10 -59.22 20.07
CA ALA A 967 -23.26 -59.65 21.46
C ALA A 967 -21.91 -60.05 22.09
N LEU A 968 -21.07 -60.80 21.35
CA LEU A 968 -19.72 -61.18 21.79
C LEU A 968 -18.79 -59.97 21.90
N ALA A 969 -18.82 -59.08 20.91
CA ALA A 969 -17.99 -57.87 20.89
C ALA A 969 -18.40 -56.92 22.01
N GLU A 970 -19.69 -56.78 22.28
CA GLU A 970 -20.16 -55.94 23.39
C GLU A 970 -19.76 -56.54 24.73
N ALA A 971 -19.90 -57.86 24.92
CA ALA A 971 -19.39 -58.53 26.12
C ALA A 971 -17.88 -58.26 26.32
N MET A 972 -17.06 -58.42 25.28
CA MET A 972 -15.61 -58.14 25.35
C MET A 972 -15.30 -56.66 25.60
N ARG A 973 -16.06 -55.75 24.99
CA ARG A 973 -15.90 -54.30 25.19
C ARG A 973 -16.27 -53.90 26.61
N THR A 974 -17.36 -54.43 27.16
CA THR A 974 -17.77 -54.13 28.54
C THR A 974 -16.68 -54.61 29.51
N THR A 975 -16.18 -55.84 29.35
CA THR A 975 -15.08 -56.35 30.20
C THR A 975 -13.81 -55.49 30.08
N ARG A 976 -13.36 -55.21 28.85
CA ARG A 976 -12.16 -54.37 28.64
C ARG A 976 -12.33 -52.94 29.15
N ARG A 977 -13.52 -52.35 29.01
CA ARG A 977 -13.81 -51.00 29.49
C ARG A 977 -13.80 -50.96 31.02
N SER A 978 -14.35 -51.97 31.68
CA SER A 978 -14.27 -52.11 33.14
C SER A 978 -12.83 -52.35 33.63
N GLU A 979 -12.03 -53.14 32.92
CA GLU A 979 -10.60 -53.31 33.22
C GLU A 979 -9.81 -52.01 33.01
N GLU A 980 -10.04 -51.30 31.91
CA GLU A 980 -9.41 -50.02 31.61
C GLU A 980 -9.77 -48.96 32.66
N GLU A 981 -11.05 -48.87 33.02
CA GLU A 981 -11.54 -47.93 34.03
C GLU A 981 -11.01 -48.27 35.42
N SER A 982 -10.91 -49.55 35.76
CA SER A 982 -10.26 -50.01 36.99
C SER A 982 -8.77 -49.64 37.02
N LEU A 983 -8.02 -49.96 35.96
CA LEU A 983 -6.59 -49.63 35.84
C LEU A 983 -6.35 -48.12 35.85
N ARG A 984 -7.21 -47.35 35.19
CA ARG A 984 -7.13 -45.89 35.15
C ARG A 984 -7.38 -45.31 36.53
N THR A 985 -8.40 -45.80 37.24
CA THR A 985 -8.70 -45.38 38.62
C THR A 985 -7.55 -45.70 39.57
N VAL A 986 -6.96 -46.90 39.48
CA VAL A 986 -5.81 -47.30 40.30
C VAL A 986 -4.59 -46.42 39.99
N ARG A 987 -4.23 -46.25 38.72
CA ARG A 987 -3.09 -45.40 38.33
C ARG A 987 -3.28 -43.94 38.74
N GLN A 988 -4.52 -43.45 38.66
CA GLN A 988 -4.84 -42.09 39.06
C GLN A 988 -4.76 -41.93 40.58
N ALA A 989 -5.22 -42.93 41.34
CA ALA A 989 -5.02 -42.97 42.78
C ALA A 989 -3.54 -43.03 43.17
N ASP A 990 -2.73 -43.86 42.50
CA ASP A 990 -1.28 -43.95 42.74
C ASP A 990 -0.56 -42.63 42.41
N ALA A 991 -0.94 -41.99 41.30
CA ALA A 991 -0.41 -40.68 40.93
C ALA A 991 -0.80 -39.60 41.95
N ASP A 992 -2.04 -39.61 42.44
CA ASP A 992 -2.52 -38.69 43.47
C ASP A 992 -1.82 -38.93 44.82
N VAL A 993 -1.55 -40.18 45.18
CA VAL A 993 -0.76 -40.53 46.36
C VAL A 993 0.67 -40.03 46.20
N ALA A 994 1.33 -40.34 45.09
CA ALA A 994 2.69 -39.89 44.81
C ALA A 994 2.80 -38.36 44.83
N LYS A 995 1.81 -37.66 44.26
CA LYS A 995 1.72 -36.21 44.28
C LYS A 995 1.55 -35.67 45.69
N LYS A 996 0.61 -36.22 46.48
CA LYS A 996 0.42 -35.81 47.89
C LYS A 996 1.68 -36.02 48.72
N VAL A 997 2.40 -37.12 48.51
CA VAL A 997 3.67 -37.40 49.19
C VAL A 997 4.74 -36.39 48.75
N ALA A 998 4.85 -36.11 47.45
CA ALA A 998 5.81 -35.14 46.92
C ALA A 998 5.53 -33.72 47.44
N ASP A 999 4.27 -33.27 47.41
CA ASP A 999 3.84 -31.97 47.91
C ASP A 999 4.08 -31.85 49.43
N ALA A 1000 3.75 -32.89 50.21
CA ALA A 1000 4.01 -32.92 51.64
C ALA A 1000 5.52 -32.92 51.96
N THR A 1001 6.32 -33.62 51.17
CA THR A 1001 7.78 -33.64 51.30
C THR A 1001 8.38 -32.27 50.98
N ALA A 1002 7.95 -31.64 49.88
CA ALA A 1002 8.37 -30.30 49.50
C ALA A 1002 7.96 -29.26 50.55
N ALA A 1003 6.75 -29.35 51.11
CA ALA A 1003 6.29 -28.47 52.18
C ALA A 1003 7.10 -28.67 53.47
N ARG A 1004 7.41 -29.92 53.84
CA ARG A 1004 8.31 -30.24 54.95
C ARG A 1004 9.69 -29.63 54.72
N ASP A 1005 10.28 -29.81 53.54
CA ASP A 1005 11.63 -29.36 53.24
C ASP A 1005 11.73 -27.83 53.23
N ALA A 1006 10.73 -27.15 52.66
CA ALA A 1006 10.62 -25.70 52.73
C ALA A 1006 10.48 -25.21 54.19
N PHE A 1007 9.64 -25.87 54.99
CA PHE A 1007 9.50 -25.56 56.41
C PHE A 1007 10.80 -25.74 57.19
N LEU A 1008 11.51 -26.85 56.96
CA LEU A 1008 12.80 -27.11 57.60
C LEU A 1008 13.85 -26.08 57.19
N ALA A 1009 13.90 -25.68 55.91
CA ALA A 1009 14.80 -24.63 55.45
C ALA A 1009 14.52 -23.27 56.09
N TRP A 1010 13.24 -22.89 56.27
CA TRP A 1010 12.89 -21.67 56.99
C TRP A 1010 13.20 -21.76 58.48
N ALA A 1011 12.97 -22.93 59.11
CA ALA A 1011 13.29 -23.15 60.51
C ALA A 1011 14.80 -23.05 60.77
N ASP A 1012 15.61 -23.61 59.87
CA ASP A 1012 17.07 -23.52 59.93
C ASP A 1012 17.55 -22.08 59.75
N ALA A 1013 17.05 -21.37 58.71
CA ALA A 1013 17.41 -19.98 58.45
C ALA A 1013 17.06 -19.01 59.60
N ARG A 1014 16.09 -19.36 60.47
CA ARG A 1014 15.73 -18.62 61.69
C ARG A 1014 16.68 -18.90 62.86
N ALA A 1015 17.30 -20.08 62.90
CA ALA A 1015 18.06 -20.57 64.04
C ALA A 1015 19.58 -20.48 63.84
N THR A 1016 20.04 -20.32 62.60
CA THR A 1016 21.46 -20.31 62.24
C THR A 1016 21.89 -18.99 61.61
N LEU A 1017 23.15 -18.62 61.84
CA LEU A 1017 23.79 -17.53 61.10
C LEU A 1017 24.50 -18.12 59.87
N PRO A 1018 24.68 -17.31 58.82
CA PRO A 1018 25.54 -17.68 57.72
C PRO A 1018 26.94 -18.03 58.21
N PRO A 1019 27.59 -19.03 57.62
CA PRO A 1019 28.94 -19.42 58.01
C PRO A 1019 29.95 -18.28 57.94
N ASP A 1020 29.76 -17.31 57.03
CA ASP A 1020 30.65 -16.15 56.89
C ASP A 1020 30.46 -15.12 58.00
N GLU A 1021 29.23 -14.89 58.48
CA GLU A 1021 29.00 -14.02 59.65
C GLU A 1021 29.49 -14.69 60.94
N GLU A 1022 29.28 -16.00 61.05
CA GLU A 1022 29.77 -16.78 62.18
C GLU A 1022 31.31 -16.80 62.22
N ALA A 1023 31.95 -16.97 61.07
CA ALA A 1023 33.41 -16.87 60.94
C ALA A 1023 33.94 -15.46 61.25
N LYS A 1024 33.23 -14.38 60.87
CA LYS A 1024 33.63 -13.01 61.20
C LYS A 1024 33.59 -12.76 62.72
N LEU A 1025 32.54 -13.21 63.40
CA LEU A 1025 32.43 -13.10 64.86
C LEU A 1025 33.53 -13.89 65.57
N SER A 1026 33.85 -15.10 65.08
CA SER A 1026 34.95 -15.91 65.60
C SER A 1026 36.31 -15.26 65.37
N ALA A 1027 36.57 -14.72 64.17
CA ALA A 1027 37.80 -14.02 63.85
C ALA A 1027 37.98 -12.73 64.67
N GLU A 1028 36.89 -11.99 64.92
CA GLU A 1028 36.91 -10.80 65.76
C GLU A 1028 37.21 -11.15 67.23
N LEU A 1029 36.63 -12.23 67.75
CA LEU A 1029 36.94 -12.73 69.08
C LEU A 1029 38.44 -13.02 69.22
N GLU A 1030 39.01 -13.79 68.29
CA GLU A 1030 40.44 -14.12 68.30
C GLU A 1030 41.33 -12.88 68.20
N SER A 1031 40.97 -11.93 67.33
CA SER A 1031 41.71 -10.68 67.15
C SER A 1031 41.70 -9.83 68.42
N ARG A 1032 40.54 -9.66 69.07
CA ARG A 1032 40.41 -8.82 70.28
C ARG A 1032 41.07 -9.44 71.50
N VAL A 1033 41.03 -10.77 71.63
CA VAL A 1033 41.77 -11.49 72.69
C VAL A 1033 43.28 -11.39 72.47
N LYS A 1034 43.78 -11.52 71.23
CA LYS A 1034 45.20 -11.31 70.92
C LYS A 1034 45.66 -9.87 71.16
N GLY A 1035 44.74 -8.89 71.05
CA GLY A 1035 44.96 -7.48 71.38
C GLY A 1035 45.03 -7.16 72.89
N GLY A 1036 45.00 -8.17 73.77
CA GLY A 1036 45.18 -8.00 75.22
C GLY A 1036 43.91 -7.70 76.02
N GLN A 1037 42.73 -7.80 75.42
CA GLN A 1037 41.45 -7.64 76.12
C GLN A 1037 41.05 -8.92 76.88
N ASP A 1038 40.35 -8.78 78.00
CA ASP A 1038 39.90 -9.91 78.82
C ASP A 1038 38.99 -10.86 78.01
N ARG A 1039 39.40 -12.12 77.92
CA ARG A 1039 38.74 -13.14 77.10
C ARG A 1039 37.30 -13.40 77.56
N ALA A 1040 37.05 -13.40 78.87
CA ALA A 1040 35.71 -13.69 79.39
C ALA A 1040 34.73 -12.57 79.02
N ALA A 1041 35.14 -11.31 79.18
CA ALA A 1041 34.35 -10.15 78.80
C ALA A 1041 34.06 -10.09 77.29
N VAL A 1042 35.08 -10.28 76.44
CA VAL A 1042 34.90 -10.23 74.97
C VAL A 1042 34.07 -11.40 74.46
N THR A 1043 34.24 -12.61 75.02
CA THR A 1043 33.41 -13.77 74.65
C THR A 1043 31.95 -13.51 74.97
N LYS A 1044 31.65 -12.89 76.12
CA LYS A 1044 30.28 -12.53 76.48
C LYS A 1044 29.70 -11.47 75.53
N GLU A 1045 30.46 -10.41 75.22
CA GLU A 1045 30.02 -9.36 74.29
C GLU A 1045 29.74 -9.91 72.88
N ILE A 1046 30.60 -10.80 72.36
CA ILE A 1046 30.41 -11.42 71.04
C ILE A 1046 29.25 -12.43 71.07
N ALA A 1047 29.05 -13.16 72.16
CA ALA A 1047 27.88 -14.03 72.33
C ALA A 1047 26.57 -13.22 72.33
N ASP A 1048 26.52 -12.10 73.05
CA ASP A 1048 25.37 -11.19 73.06
C ASP A 1048 25.12 -10.61 71.65
N ARG A 1049 26.20 -10.25 70.93
CA ARG A 1049 26.12 -9.77 69.54
C ARG A 1049 25.61 -10.85 68.59
N ARG A 1050 26.11 -12.08 68.68
CA ARG A 1050 25.63 -13.25 67.92
C ARG A 1050 24.13 -13.46 68.14
N GLN A 1051 23.68 -13.36 69.38
CA GLN A 1051 22.28 -13.51 69.74
C GLN A 1051 21.41 -12.37 69.18
N SER A 1052 21.92 -11.14 69.14
CA SER A 1052 21.24 -10.00 68.50
C SER A 1052 21.09 -10.16 66.99
N LEU A 1053 22.10 -10.69 66.30
CA LEU A 1053 22.07 -10.95 64.86
C LEU A 1053 21.09 -12.08 64.51
N LEU A 1054 21.06 -13.15 65.31
CA LEU A 1054 20.07 -14.21 65.19
C LEU A 1054 18.64 -13.68 65.38
N ALA A 1055 18.42 -12.79 66.36
CA ALA A 1055 17.11 -12.17 66.57
C ALA A 1055 16.67 -11.29 65.39
N ALA A 1056 17.57 -10.48 64.83
CA ALA A 1056 17.29 -9.66 63.65
C ALA A 1056 16.99 -10.52 62.41
N ARG A 1057 17.73 -11.62 62.21
CA ARG A 1057 17.53 -12.54 61.09
C ARG A 1057 16.19 -13.28 61.18
N ARG A 1058 15.81 -13.70 62.39
CA ARG A 1058 14.48 -14.28 62.66
C ARG A 1058 13.37 -13.30 62.26
N PHE A 1059 13.49 -12.03 62.67
CA PHE A 1059 12.52 -10.99 62.31
C PHE A 1059 12.44 -10.77 60.78
N LEU A 1060 13.58 -10.65 60.09
CA LEU A 1060 13.61 -10.46 58.64
C LEU A 1060 13.01 -11.66 57.88
N THR A 1061 13.25 -12.87 58.36
CA THR A 1061 12.67 -14.09 57.78
C THR A 1061 11.15 -14.10 57.96
N ASP A 1062 10.66 -13.73 59.14
CA ASP A 1062 9.23 -13.64 59.44
C ASP A 1062 8.55 -12.53 58.61
N PHE A 1063 9.19 -11.37 58.48
CA PHE A 1063 8.73 -10.27 57.65
C PHE A 1063 8.63 -10.66 56.17
N ARG A 1064 9.64 -11.36 55.65
CA ARG A 1064 9.63 -11.87 54.27
C ARG A 1064 8.51 -12.88 54.04
N LEU A 1065 8.32 -13.84 54.95
CA LEU A 1065 7.22 -14.82 54.87
C LEU A 1065 5.85 -14.12 54.89
N SER A 1066 5.72 -13.03 55.65
CA SER A 1066 4.50 -12.20 55.68
C SER A 1066 4.22 -11.53 54.33
N LEU A 1067 5.24 -10.94 53.71
CA LEU A 1067 5.15 -10.32 52.38
C LEU A 1067 4.84 -11.34 51.30
N ASP A 1068 5.51 -12.51 51.32
CA ASP A 1068 5.25 -13.58 50.36
C ASP A 1068 3.81 -14.10 50.48
N ALA A 1069 3.27 -14.21 51.70
CA ALA A 1069 1.86 -14.54 51.92
C ALA A 1069 0.90 -13.48 51.34
N VAL A 1070 1.21 -12.19 51.50
CA VAL A 1070 0.44 -11.09 50.89
C VAL A 1070 0.52 -11.14 49.37
N VAL A 1071 1.71 -11.36 48.80
CA VAL A 1071 1.91 -11.50 47.35
C VAL A 1071 1.12 -12.70 46.80
N LEU A 1072 1.11 -13.82 47.52
CA LEU A 1072 0.33 -15.00 47.15
C LEU A 1072 -1.18 -14.71 47.17
N ALA A 1073 -1.66 -14.00 48.20
CA ALA A 1073 -3.07 -13.60 48.31
C ALA A 1073 -3.51 -12.59 47.23
N LEU A 1074 -2.56 -11.79 46.72
CA LEU A 1074 -2.79 -10.83 45.64
C LEU A 1074 -2.57 -11.42 44.23
N ARG A 1075 -1.93 -12.59 44.11
CA ARG A 1075 -1.76 -13.31 42.85
C ARG A 1075 -3.10 -13.93 42.43
N GLY A 1076 -3.76 -13.31 41.46
CA GLY A 1076 -5.00 -13.81 40.86
C GLY A 1076 -6.23 -12.90 41.05
N ARG A 1077 -6.06 -11.70 41.62
CA ARG A 1077 -7.11 -10.66 41.64
C ARG A 1077 -6.90 -9.65 40.52
N ASP A 1078 -7.98 -9.25 39.85
CA ASP A 1078 -7.97 -8.17 38.85
C ASP A 1078 -7.56 -6.85 39.51
N LYS A 1079 -6.60 -6.13 38.90
CA LYS A 1079 -6.05 -4.88 39.43
C LYS A 1079 -6.60 -3.70 38.63
N ILE A 1080 -7.35 -2.82 39.30
CA ILE A 1080 -7.81 -1.55 38.73
C ILE A 1080 -6.86 -0.45 39.21
N LEU A 1081 -6.20 0.26 38.29
CA LEU A 1081 -5.46 1.48 38.61
C LEU A 1081 -6.48 2.63 38.66
N ILE A 1082 -6.66 3.25 39.83
CA ILE A 1082 -7.49 4.46 39.97
C ILE A 1082 -6.55 5.66 40.02
N ASP A 1083 -6.71 6.54 39.04
CA ASP A 1083 -6.08 7.85 38.99
C ASP A 1083 -6.73 8.77 40.05
N ALA A 1084 -5.94 9.26 40.99
CA ALA A 1084 -6.46 9.85 42.23
C ALA A 1084 -6.95 11.30 42.08
N ASP A 1085 -6.62 11.97 40.96
CA ASP A 1085 -6.76 13.42 40.86
C ASP A 1085 -8.06 13.89 40.17
N THR A 1086 -8.92 12.97 39.69
CA THR A 1086 -10.10 13.34 38.86
C THR A 1086 -11.47 13.12 39.50
N LEU A 1087 -11.59 12.84 40.81
CA LEU A 1087 -12.90 12.60 41.45
C LEU A 1087 -13.15 13.51 42.68
N PRO A 1088 -14.14 14.43 42.62
CA PRO A 1088 -14.58 15.19 43.78
C PRO A 1088 -15.43 14.29 44.69
N GLY A 1089 -14.85 13.87 45.82
CA GLY A 1089 -15.48 12.99 46.79
C GLY A 1089 -14.53 11.88 47.22
N LYS A 1090 -13.75 12.14 48.27
CA LYS A 1090 -12.76 11.19 48.81
C LYS A 1090 -13.43 9.86 49.20
N ARG A 1091 -13.07 8.78 48.50
CA ARG A 1091 -13.18 7.41 49.01
C ARG A 1091 -11.84 6.72 48.82
N HIS A 1092 -11.16 6.50 49.94
CA HIS A 1092 -9.87 5.85 50.00
C HIS A 1092 -9.94 4.43 49.44
N LEU A 1093 -8.99 4.07 48.57
CA LEU A 1093 -8.87 2.76 47.90
C LEU A 1093 -8.38 1.64 48.83
N LEU A 1094 -8.67 1.75 50.13
CA LEU A 1094 -8.37 0.72 51.12
C LEU A 1094 -9.68 0.44 51.85
N LEU A 1095 -10.31 -0.68 51.50
CA LEU A 1095 -11.36 -1.32 52.32
C LEU A 1095 -10.75 -1.95 53.60
N MET A 1096 -9.89 -1.20 54.28
CA MET A 1096 -9.34 -1.51 55.59
C MET A 1096 -9.32 -0.23 56.40
N ASP A 1097 -9.94 -0.29 57.57
CA ASP A 1097 -9.90 0.75 58.59
C ASP A 1097 -8.43 1.08 58.92
N PRO A 1098 -7.98 2.35 58.87
CA PRO A 1098 -6.61 2.72 59.24
C PRO A 1098 -6.21 2.27 60.65
N GLU A 1099 -7.18 1.92 61.51
CA GLU A 1099 -6.95 1.38 62.85
C GLU A 1099 -6.87 -0.16 62.92
N SER A 1100 -7.01 -0.87 61.80
CA SER A 1100 -6.90 -2.33 61.74
C SER A 1100 -6.15 -2.75 60.47
N PRO A 1101 -4.82 -2.86 60.57
CA PRO A 1101 -4.26 -4.04 61.21
C PRO A 1101 -3.26 -3.68 62.32
N LYS A 1102 -3.35 -4.42 63.43
CA LYS A 1102 -2.16 -4.65 64.27
C LYS A 1102 -1.13 -5.38 63.42
N ALA A 1103 -0.30 -4.64 62.70
CA ALA A 1103 1.03 -5.10 62.36
C ALA A 1103 1.67 -5.59 63.67
N PRO A 1104 2.39 -6.73 63.69
CA PRO A 1104 3.24 -7.03 64.84
C PRO A 1104 4.13 -5.81 65.05
N ALA A 1105 4.02 -5.21 66.24
CA ALA A 1105 4.73 -3.99 66.57
C ALA A 1105 6.18 -4.12 66.11
N VAL A 1106 6.65 -3.14 65.33
CA VAL A 1106 8.06 -2.96 65.04
C VAL A 1106 8.72 -2.60 66.37
N VAL A 1107 9.03 -3.61 67.19
CA VAL A 1107 9.94 -3.46 68.32
C VAL A 1107 11.33 -3.49 67.70
N LEU A 1108 11.81 -2.30 67.31
CA LEU A 1108 13.24 -2.10 67.15
C LEU A 1108 13.92 -2.54 68.46
N PRO A 1109 14.98 -3.36 68.43
CA PRO A 1109 15.73 -3.63 69.64
C PRO A 1109 16.26 -2.29 70.17
N PRO A 1110 16.17 -2.02 71.49
CA PRO A 1110 16.59 -0.75 72.04
C PRO A 1110 18.07 -0.50 71.73
N SER A 1111 18.34 0.62 71.05
CA SER A 1111 19.68 1.20 70.96
C SER A 1111 20.15 1.56 72.38
N ARG A 1112 21.36 1.09 72.76
CA ARG A 1112 22.07 1.43 74.00
C ARG A 1112 21.75 2.86 74.47
N MET A 1113 21.06 3.01 75.60
CA MET A 1113 21.09 4.22 76.41
C MET A 1113 21.53 3.85 77.83
N GLN A 1114 22.37 4.72 78.36
CA GLN A 1114 23.16 4.60 79.58
C GLN A 1114 22.30 4.38 80.83
N ALA A 1115 22.87 3.70 81.82
CA ALA A 1115 22.33 3.65 83.17
C ALA A 1115 22.22 5.06 83.78
N PRO A 1116 21.19 5.29 84.61
CA PRO A 1116 21.38 6.02 85.85
C PRO A 1116 21.02 5.14 87.05
N ASP A 1117 22.02 5.05 87.91
CA ASP A 1117 22.03 5.13 89.37
C ASP A 1117 20.82 4.77 90.24
N GLN A 1118 21.18 4.21 91.39
CA GLN A 1118 20.37 3.73 92.50
C GLN A 1118 19.48 4.81 93.13
N ARG A 1119 18.30 4.43 93.64
CA ARG A 1119 17.90 4.47 95.08
C ARG A 1119 16.38 4.35 95.27
N GLU A 1120 16.05 3.64 96.36
CA GLU A 1120 14.75 3.36 97.01
C GLU A 1120 13.82 2.31 96.40
#